data_AF-A0A852RDB9-F1
#
_entry.id   AF-A0A852RDB9-F1
#
_cell.length_a   1.000
_cell.length_b   1.000
_cell.length_c   1.000
_cell.angle_alpha   90.00
_cell.angle_beta   90.00
_cell.angle_gamma   90.00
#
_symmetry.space_group_name_H-M   'P 1'
#
loop_
_entity.id
_entity.type
_entity.pdbx_description
1 polymer ?
#
loop_
_entity_poly.entity_id
_entity_poly.type
_entity_poly.pdbx_seq_one_letter_code
_entity_poly.pdbx_strand_id
1 'polypeptide(L)'
;MTPPADVLWRSMSPERLVDGGLAPADVRRLRAATDAGTAWDDALVAIADDRAAQAEKALAAGHVVTAREAFRWSAAALLFAQMAWNDDSPHRAALYARFTATVGRAGALAEPAWEQVELPFGEGRLLGWLVRPQGQARGTVIVLGGQSGWGATYLRAADALLDRGLAAFLVEGPGQGETRMRGGVLLDVDVPAAYSTFVDHVLADPSLGGSVGIWGNSMGGLFAATTAARDPRISAVCVNGAPARPRLLGFRTFDEQAAAMLGGAEEASVQANFDRIALQDDDRIAGAVLVVHGGEDPIVSREEQQPFLDAALGVADLYEWEDGDHTIYRHGQERNAVVADWFAEHLAPPRATLLDEVRASFAATPDLRTRTILDAVTRHVHALVHELRPSLAEWEQAVDFLTAVGHRCDDTRQEFVLLSDVLGVSMLVETLGGGDQGTESTVLGPFHMTESPRRALGDSISEVGLDRPAVVTGVVVDLEGRPVPGAAVDVWQCDEDGFYDVQRPDVQPAGNGRGMFTADEEGAFWFRTVVPSHYPIPTDGPVGRLLAASERHPYRPAHVHLIVDADGFEPLTTHLFVADSPYLDSDAVFAVKPSLVREFAVVEDRAEAARYGVGVPFRRAHFEVQLVAQQDEETT
;
A
#
# COMPACT_ATOMS: atom_id res chain seq x y z
N MET A 1 -0.71 -39.82 -34.37
CA MET A 1 -0.98 -39.43 -35.77
C MET A 1 -1.14 -37.93 -35.80
N THR A 2 -0.42 -37.25 -36.68
CA THR A 2 -0.57 -35.80 -36.88
C THR A 2 -1.98 -35.47 -37.38
N PRO A 3 -2.58 -34.35 -36.97
CA PRO A 3 -3.88 -33.92 -37.48
C PRO A 3 -3.79 -33.69 -39.00
N PRO A 4 -4.87 -33.95 -39.76
CA PRO A 4 -4.89 -33.59 -41.17
C PRO A 4 -4.81 -32.06 -41.33
N ALA A 5 -4.24 -31.62 -42.45
CA ALA A 5 -3.90 -30.21 -42.65
C ALA A 5 -5.11 -29.27 -42.58
N ASP A 6 -6.31 -29.73 -42.95
CA ASP A 6 -7.53 -28.94 -42.86
C ASP A 6 -7.93 -28.60 -41.42
N VAL A 7 -7.65 -29.50 -40.46
CA VAL A 7 -7.84 -29.24 -39.03
C VAL A 7 -6.84 -28.19 -38.53
N LEU A 8 -5.59 -28.28 -38.96
CA LEU A 8 -4.55 -27.31 -38.59
C LEU A 8 -4.82 -25.93 -39.19
N TRP A 9 -5.33 -25.84 -40.43
CA TRP A 9 -5.75 -24.57 -41.03
C TRP A 9 -6.92 -23.90 -40.31
N ARG A 10 -7.77 -24.66 -39.60
CA ARG A 10 -8.85 -24.07 -38.77
C ARG A 10 -8.32 -23.52 -37.45
N SER A 11 -7.33 -24.17 -36.84
CA SER A 11 -6.73 -23.71 -35.57
C SER A 11 -5.64 -22.66 -35.76
N MET A 12 -4.97 -22.66 -36.92
CA MET A 12 -3.90 -21.76 -37.32
C MET A 12 -4.30 -21.00 -38.60
N SER A 13 -5.20 -20.03 -38.44
CA SER A 13 -5.64 -19.17 -39.52
C SER A 13 -4.45 -18.40 -40.14
N PRO A 14 -4.54 -17.98 -41.41
CA PRO A 14 -3.54 -17.11 -42.03
C PRO A 14 -3.18 -15.89 -41.18
N GLU A 15 -4.17 -15.27 -40.54
CA GLU A 15 -4.02 -14.10 -39.69
C GLU A 15 -3.21 -14.44 -38.44
N ARG A 16 -3.52 -15.56 -37.77
CA ARG A 16 -2.76 -16.06 -36.62
C ARG A 16 -1.32 -16.41 -36.97
N LEU A 17 -1.08 -17.01 -38.13
CA LEU A 17 0.27 -17.31 -38.63
C LEU A 17 1.08 -16.02 -38.82
N VAL A 18 0.48 -14.99 -39.43
CA VAL A 18 1.14 -13.70 -39.67
C VAL A 18 1.41 -12.94 -38.37
N ASP A 19 0.43 -12.91 -37.47
CA ASP A 19 0.56 -12.29 -36.15
C ASP A 19 1.67 -12.98 -35.33
N GLY A 20 1.74 -14.32 -35.39
CA GLY A 20 2.83 -15.10 -34.79
C GLY A 20 4.19 -15.00 -35.50
N GLY A 21 4.30 -14.15 -36.53
CA GLY A 21 5.59 -13.80 -37.15
C GLY A 21 5.90 -14.49 -38.46
N LEU A 22 5.02 -15.34 -39.00
CA LEU A 22 5.23 -15.93 -40.33
C LEU A 22 5.07 -14.86 -41.41
N ALA A 23 5.93 -14.85 -42.43
CA ALA A 23 5.78 -13.91 -43.53
C ALA A 23 4.53 -14.27 -44.37
N PRO A 24 3.75 -13.30 -44.88
CA PRO A 24 2.57 -13.60 -45.72
C PRO A 24 2.87 -14.46 -46.96
N ALA A 25 4.08 -14.35 -47.51
CA ALA A 25 4.53 -15.21 -48.59
C ALA A 25 4.73 -16.67 -48.14
N ASP A 26 5.21 -16.90 -46.91
CA ASP A 26 5.41 -18.23 -46.38
C ASP A 26 4.10 -18.90 -45.98
N VAL A 27 3.08 -18.14 -45.55
CA VAL A 27 1.71 -18.67 -45.38
C VAL A 27 1.17 -19.23 -46.70
N ARG A 28 1.38 -18.52 -47.82
CA ARG A 28 1.00 -19.03 -49.15
C ARG A 28 1.80 -20.26 -49.56
N ARG A 29 3.09 -20.31 -49.23
CA ARG A 29 3.95 -21.49 -49.49
C ARG A 29 3.49 -22.70 -48.68
N LEU A 30 3.18 -22.51 -47.41
CA LEU A 30 2.63 -23.54 -46.54
C LEU A 30 1.31 -24.09 -47.10
N ARG A 31 0.43 -23.19 -47.56
CA ARG A 31 -0.85 -23.58 -48.16
C ARG A 31 -0.65 -24.42 -49.42
N ALA A 32 0.19 -23.95 -50.34
CA ALA A 32 0.49 -24.69 -51.56
C ALA A 32 1.11 -26.07 -51.27
N ALA A 33 2.01 -26.17 -50.30
CA ALA A 33 2.66 -27.44 -49.93
C ALA A 33 1.68 -28.44 -49.29
N THR A 34 0.81 -27.95 -48.39
CA THR A 34 -0.19 -28.79 -47.72
C THR A 34 -1.33 -29.21 -48.66
N ASP A 35 -1.77 -28.33 -49.56
CA ASP A 35 -2.72 -28.67 -50.62
C ASP A 35 -2.14 -29.71 -51.60
N ALA A 36 -0.81 -29.73 -51.79
CA ALA A 36 -0.09 -30.75 -52.55
C ALA A 36 0.17 -32.06 -51.77
N GLY A 37 -0.28 -32.16 -50.52
CA GLY A 37 -0.17 -33.37 -49.69
C GLY A 37 1.10 -33.46 -48.85
N THR A 38 1.91 -32.41 -48.76
CA THR A 38 3.05 -32.35 -47.81
C THR A 38 2.52 -32.25 -46.39
N ALA A 39 3.11 -32.97 -45.44
CA ALA A 39 2.76 -32.85 -44.04
C ALA A 39 3.01 -31.41 -43.54
N TRP A 40 2.19 -30.95 -42.59
CA TRP A 40 2.23 -29.57 -42.09
C TRP A 40 3.58 -29.18 -41.50
N ASP A 41 4.13 -30.02 -40.62
CA ASP A 41 5.40 -29.79 -39.98
C ASP A 41 6.57 -29.91 -40.97
N ASP A 42 6.55 -30.88 -41.88
CA ASP A 42 7.55 -30.97 -42.96
C ASP A 42 7.59 -29.70 -43.83
N ALA A 43 6.42 -29.18 -44.21
CA ALA A 43 6.32 -27.96 -45.02
C ALA A 43 6.88 -26.74 -44.27
N LEU A 44 6.60 -26.62 -42.98
CA LEU A 44 7.09 -25.52 -42.15
C LEU A 44 8.58 -25.67 -41.81
N VAL A 45 9.08 -26.88 -41.61
CA VAL A 45 10.52 -27.13 -41.43
C VAL A 45 11.29 -26.73 -42.70
N ALA A 46 10.78 -27.06 -43.89
CA ALA A 46 11.39 -26.62 -45.14
C ALA A 46 11.40 -25.09 -45.28
N ILE A 47 10.29 -24.42 -44.90
CA ILE A 47 10.24 -22.95 -44.87
C ILE A 47 11.26 -22.40 -43.88
N ALA A 48 11.37 -22.99 -42.68
CA ALA A 48 12.33 -22.57 -41.66
C ALA A 48 13.77 -22.69 -42.17
N ASP A 49 14.13 -23.81 -42.77
CA ASP A 49 15.48 -24.06 -43.29
C ASP A 49 15.84 -23.06 -44.40
N ASP A 50 14.90 -22.75 -45.30
CA ASP A 50 15.09 -21.73 -46.34
C ASP A 50 15.31 -20.33 -45.73
N ARG A 51 14.55 -19.97 -44.69
CA ARG A 51 14.70 -18.68 -43.99
C ARG A 51 15.98 -18.60 -43.19
N ALA A 52 16.39 -19.68 -42.53
CA ALA A 52 17.68 -19.77 -41.87
C ALA A 52 18.83 -19.62 -42.87
N ALA A 53 18.78 -20.31 -44.02
CA ALA A 53 19.77 -20.16 -45.07
C ALA A 53 19.83 -18.73 -45.64
N GLN A 54 18.68 -18.07 -45.79
CA GLN A 54 18.61 -16.66 -46.16
C GLN A 54 19.29 -15.77 -45.10
N ALA A 55 19.05 -16.05 -43.81
CA ALA A 55 19.63 -15.31 -42.70
C ALA A 55 21.17 -15.43 -42.70
N GLU A 56 21.70 -16.64 -42.88
CA GLU A 56 23.15 -16.88 -42.97
C GLU A 56 23.78 -16.13 -44.13
N LYS A 57 23.14 -16.15 -45.30
CA LYS A 57 23.61 -15.42 -46.48
C LYS A 57 23.64 -13.90 -46.22
N ALA A 58 22.61 -13.37 -45.56
CA ALA A 58 22.56 -11.96 -45.20
C ALA A 58 23.65 -11.60 -44.18
N LEU A 59 23.86 -12.45 -43.17
CA LEU A 59 24.87 -12.25 -42.15
C LEU A 59 26.30 -12.29 -42.72
N ALA A 60 26.59 -13.26 -43.60
CA ALA A 60 27.86 -13.35 -44.32
C ALA A 60 28.14 -12.12 -45.21
N ALA A 61 27.08 -11.44 -45.66
CA ALA A 61 27.17 -10.18 -46.40
C ALA A 61 27.20 -8.93 -45.51
N GLY A 62 27.16 -9.07 -44.18
CA GLY A 62 27.14 -7.95 -43.23
C GLY A 62 25.76 -7.28 -43.04
N HIS A 63 24.70 -7.85 -43.61
CA HIS A 63 23.34 -7.30 -43.51
C HIS A 63 22.62 -7.80 -42.24
N VAL A 64 23.04 -7.29 -41.07
CA VAL A 64 22.59 -7.75 -39.74
C VAL A 64 21.07 -7.69 -39.57
N VAL A 65 20.43 -6.57 -39.93
CA VAL A 65 18.97 -6.40 -39.80
C VAL A 65 18.22 -7.44 -40.65
N THR A 66 18.66 -7.66 -41.89
CA THR A 66 18.05 -8.66 -42.77
C THR A 66 18.24 -10.08 -42.23
N ALA A 67 19.41 -10.39 -41.67
CA ALA A 67 19.67 -11.68 -41.03
C ALA A 67 18.76 -11.90 -39.82
N ARG A 68 18.62 -10.91 -38.95
CA ARG A 68 17.73 -10.97 -37.79
C ARG A 68 16.28 -11.24 -38.19
N GLU A 69 15.73 -10.50 -39.14
CA GLU A 69 14.36 -10.69 -39.62
C GLU A 69 14.16 -12.09 -40.23
N ALA A 70 15.14 -12.58 -41.00
CA ALA A 70 15.07 -13.92 -41.57
C ALA A 70 15.13 -15.02 -40.48
N PHE A 71 15.92 -14.86 -39.42
CA PHE A 71 15.86 -15.75 -38.26
C PHE A 71 14.52 -15.68 -37.53
N ARG A 72 13.90 -14.50 -37.40
CA ARG A 72 12.54 -14.39 -36.82
C ARG A 72 11.51 -15.17 -37.64
N TRP A 73 11.53 -15.07 -38.97
CA TRP A 73 10.64 -15.87 -39.83
C TRP A 73 10.91 -17.37 -39.72
N SER A 74 12.18 -17.77 -39.63
CA SER A 74 12.56 -19.17 -39.40
C SER A 74 12.04 -19.68 -38.05
N ALA A 75 12.16 -18.89 -36.99
CA ALA A 75 11.67 -19.25 -35.66
C ALA A 75 10.15 -19.42 -35.65
N ALA A 76 9.41 -18.46 -36.22
CA ALA A 76 7.95 -18.56 -36.34
C ALA A 76 7.54 -19.84 -37.08
N ALA A 77 8.23 -20.21 -38.15
CA ALA A 77 7.95 -21.44 -38.89
C ALA A 77 8.15 -22.70 -38.03
N LEU A 78 9.24 -22.78 -37.24
CA LEU A 78 9.50 -23.91 -36.35
C LEU A 78 8.46 -24.03 -35.23
N LEU A 79 8.01 -22.91 -34.66
CA LEU A 79 6.94 -22.92 -33.66
C LEU A 79 5.61 -23.40 -34.25
N PHE A 80 5.25 -22.94 -35.45
CA PHE A 80 4.02 -23.44 -36.08
C PHE A 80 4.17 -24.89 -36.56
N ALA A 81 5.39 -25.38 -36.85
CA ALA A 81 5.62 -26.78 -37.18
C ALA A 81 5.28 -27.67 -35.98
N GLN A 82 5.66 -27.27 -34.76
CA GLN A 82 5.37 -28.06 -33.58
C GLN A 82 3.87 -28.17 -33.26
N MET A 83 3.03 -27.27 -33.80
CA MET A 83 1.57 -27.32 -33.60
C MET A 83 0.88 -28.55 -34.22
N ALA A 84 1.58 -29.31 -35.08
CA ALA A 84 1.12 -30.61 -35.53
C ALA A 84 1.13 -31.68 -34.42
N TRP A 85 1.72 -31.36 -33.25
CA TRP A 85 2.00 -32.29 -32.16
C TRP A 85 1.44 -31.74 -30.84
N ASN A 86 0.52 -32.47 -30.21
CA ASN A 86 -0.12 -32.03 -28.95
C ASN A 86 0.57 -32.60 -27.70
N ASP A 87 1.33 -33.69 -27.82
CA ASP A 87 2.10 -34.34 -26.75
C ASP A 87 3.53 -33.82 -26.65
N ASP A 88 4.29 -34.22 -25.62
CA ASP A 88 5.73 -33.91 -25.48
C ASP A 88 6.60 -34.97 -26.16
N SER A 89 6.25 -35.35 -27.39
CA SER A 89 7.01 -36.33 -28.15
C SER A 89 8.45 -35.83 -28.45
N PRO A 90 9.43 -36.73 -28.60
CA PRO A 90 10.81 -36.36 -28.91
C PRO A 90 10.96 -35.48 -30.16
N HIS A 91 10.07 -35.66 -31.15
CA HIS A 91 10.05 -34.84 -32.36
C HIS A 91 9.60 -33.40 -32.07
N ARG A 92 8.53 -33.23 -31.28
CA ARG A 92 8.09 -31.90 -30.84
C ARG A 92 9.17 -31.20 -30.03
N ALA A 93 9.79 -31.90 -29.09
CA ALA A 93 10.90 -31.36 -28.29
C ALA A 93 12.07 -30.91 -29.17
N ALA A 94 12.41 -31.66 -30.23
CA ALA A 94 13.44 -31.28 -31.18
C ALA A 94 13.07 -30.04 -32.02
N LEU A 95 11.82 -29.92 -32.45
CA LEU A 95 11.31 -28.71 -33.14
C LEU A 95 11.38 -27.48 -32.22
N TYR A 96 10.97 -27.64 -30.96
CA TYR A 96 11.00 -26.56 -29.97
C TYR A 96 12.43 -26.12 -29.64
N ALA A 97 13.36 -27.08 -29.46
CA ALA A 97 14.77 -26.77 -29.25
C ALA A 97 15.39 -26.00 -30.43
N ARG A 98 15.03 -26.37 -31.67
CA ARG A 98 15.44 -25.62 -32.87
C ARG A 98 14.82 -24.23 -32.89
N PHE A 99 13.56 -24.09 -32.51
CA PHE A 99 12.88 -22.79 -32.38
C PHE A 99 13.64 -21.88 -31.41
N THR A 100 13.85 -22.33 -30.17
CA THR A 100 14.58 -21.57 -29.13
C THR A 100 16.00 -21.19 -29.58
N ALA A 101 16.75 -22.13 -30.18
CA ALA A 101 18.06 -21.83 -30.73
C ALA A 101 18.01 -20.75 -31.81
N THR A 102 17.00 -20.79 -32.69
CA THR A 102 16.80 -19.80 -33.76
C THR A 102 16.42 -18.43 -33.20
N VAL A 103 15.59 -18.38 -32.16
CA VAL A 103 15.30 -17.13 -31.41
C VAL A 103 16.58 -16.56 -30.82
N GLY A 104 17.42 -17.38 -30.19
CA GLY A 104 18.72 -16.93 -29.65
C GLY A 104 19.63 -16.34 -30.72
N ARG A 105 19.63 -16.90 -31.93
CA ARG A 105 20.37 -16.33 -33.07
C ARG A 105 19.81 -14.99 -33.53
N ALA A 106 18.49 -14.82 -33.57
CA ALA A 106 17.88 -13.53 -33.86
C ALA A 106 18.21 -12.50 -32.76
N GLY A 107 18.09 -12.91 -31.50
CA GLY A 107 18.34 -12.06 -30.33
C GLY A 107 19.79 -11.61 -30.19
N ALA A 108 20.76 -12.46 -30.55
CA ALA A 108 22.17 -12.09 -30.59
C ALA A 108 22.50 -11.01 -31.64
N LEU A 109 21.63 -10.82 -32.64
CA LEU A 109 21.73 -9.77 -33.66
C LEU A 109 20.90 -8.53 -33.33
N ALA A 110 20.18 -8.52 -32.21
CA ALA A 110 19.44 -7.36 -31.72
C ALA A 110 20.35 -6.41 -30.93
N GLU A 111 19.93 -5.15 -30.82
CA GLU A 111 20.64 -4.14 -30.04
C GLU A 111 19.63 -3.35 -29.17
N PRO A 112 19.61 -3.57 -27.84
CA PRO A 112 20.41 -4.55 -27.09
C PRO A 112 20.05 -6.00 -27.45
N ALA A 113 20.98 -6.92 -27.21
CA ALA A 113 20.76 -8.34 -27.42
C ALA A 113 19.65 -8.86 -26.51
N TRP A 114 18.81 -9.76 -27.01
CA TRP A 114 17.78 -10.41 -26.19
C TRP A 114 18.42 -11.38 -25.22
N GLU A 115 17.90 -11.43 -24.00
CA GLU A 115 18.41 -12.30 -22.94
C GLU A 115 17.47 -13.47 -22.73
N GLN A 116 18.01 -14.69 -22.71
CA GLN A 116 17.25 -15.85 -22.26
C GLN A 116 17.39 -15.96 -20.74
N VAL A 117 16.25 -15.96 -20.04
CA VAL A 117 16.20 -15.99 -18.58
C VAL A 117 15.64 -17.33 -18.12
N GLU A 118 16.31 -17.93 -17.15
CA GLU A 118 15.88 -19.17 -16.48
C GLU A 118 15.81 -18.94 -14.98
N LEU A 119 14.62 -19.07 -14.40
CA LEU A 119 14.36 -18.79 -12.98
C LEU A 119 14.01 -20.07 -12.22
N PRO A 120 14.57 -20.29 -11.01
CA PRO A 120 14.20 -21.43 -10.18
C PRO A 120 12.74 -21.32 -9.69
N PHE A 121 12.00 -22.43 -9.76
CA PHE A 121 10.67 -22.54 -9.14
C PHE A 121 10.40 -24.00 -8.73
N GLY A 122 10.29 -24.25 -7.43
CA GLY A 122 10.28 -25.61 -6.88
C GLY A 122 11.52 -26.40 -7.33
N GLU A 123 11.31 -27.61 -7.82
CA GLU A 123 12.38 -28.45 -8.39
C GLU A 123 12.71 -28.12 -9.86
N GLY A 124 11.89 -27.28 -10.50
CA GLY A 124 11.98 -26.95 -11.91
C GLY A 124 12.56 -25.57 -12.22
N ARG A 125 12.33 -25.14 -13.45
CA ARG A 125 12.75 -23.83 -13.98
C ARG A 125 11.62 -23.20 -14.80
N LEU A 126 11.42 -21.90 -14.60
CA LEU A 126 10.58 -21.04 -15.44
C LEU A 126 11.47 -20.35 -16.48
N LEU A 127 10.99 -20.23 -17.71
CA LEU A 127 11.79 -19.77 -18.85
C LEU A 127 11.12 -18.62 -19.58
N GLY A 128 11.95 -17.72 -20.12
CA GLY A 128 11.48 -16.63 -20.95
C GLY A 128 12.59 -15.88 -21.67
N TRP A 129 12.18 -14.93 -22.50
CA TRP A 129 13.06 -14.03 -23.25
C TRP A 129 12.82 -12.60 -22.84
N LEU A 130 13.84 -11.94 -22.31
CA LEU A 130 13.80 -10.53 -21.95
C LEU A 130 14.32 -9.68 -23.11
N VAL A 131 13.44 -8.80 -23.59
CA VAL A 131 13.66 -7.91 -24.73
C VAL A 131 13.59 -6.48 -24.23
N ARG A 132 14.65 -5.69 -24.46
CA ARG A 132 14.81 -4.35 -23.88
C ARG A 132 14.84 -3.27 -24.96
N PRO A 133 14.28 -2.07 -24.69
CA PRO A 133 14.40 -0.95 -25.60
C PRO A 133 15.85 -0.43 -25.62
N GLN A 134 16.16 0.47 -26.54
CA GLN A 134 17.41 1.22 -26.45
C GLN A 134 17.33 2.18 -25.24
N GLY A 135 18.36 2.15 -24.39
CA GLY A 135 18.38 2.94 -23.15
C GLY A 135 17.65 2.26 -21.99
N GLN A 136 17.29 3.04 -20.97
CA GLN A 136 16.59 2.52 -19.79
C GLN A 136 15.10 2.33 -20.08
N ALA A 137 14.55 1.18 -19.69
CA ALA A 137 13.12 0.94 -19.81
C ALA A 137 12.33 1.79 -18.82
N ARG A 138 11.16 2.28 -19.24
CA ARG A 138 10.23 3.03 -18.39
C ARG A 138 9.39 2.12 -17.48
N GLY A 139 9.32 0.85 -17.83
CA GLY A 139 8.58 -0.21 -17.17
C GLY A 139 8.74 -1.49 -17.98
N THR A 140 8.25 -2.61 -17.45
CA THR A 140 8.34 -3.91 -18.12
C THR A 140 6.98 -4.59 -18.17
N VAL A 141 6.62 -5.13 -19.33
CA VAL A 141 5.42 -5.95 -19.51
C VAL A 141 5.81 -7.42 -19.64
N ILE A 142 5.32 -8.26 -18.74
CA ILE A 142 5.41 -9.71 -18.84
C ILE A 142 4.33 -10.18 -19.82
N VAL A 143 4.70 -10.79 -20.94
CA VAL A 143 3.78 -11.23 -21.99
C VAL A 143 3.75 -12.75 -22.05
N LEU A 144 2.55 -13.33 -21.99
CA LEU A 144 2.34 -14.77 -21.86
C LEU A 144 1.20 -15.27 -22.76
N GLY A 145 1.30 -16.53 -23.18
CA GLY A 145 0.32 -17.21 -24.03
C GLY A 145 -0.66 -18.10 -23.27
N GLY A 146 -1.46 -18.85 -24.03
CA GLY A 146 -2.39 -19.87 -23.51
C GLY A 146 -1.75 -21.26 -23.37
N GLN A 147 -2.52 -22.31 -23.66
CA GLN A 147 -2.15 -23.71 -23.38
C GLN A 147 -0.84 -24.17 -24.00
N SER A 148 -0.55 -23.76 -25.24
CA SER A 148 0.56 -24.31 -26.01
C SER A 148 1.94 -23.76 -25.60
N GLY A 149 1.99 -22.65 -24.84
CA GLY A 149 3.20 -21.84 -24.69
C GLY A 149 3.53 -21.09 -25.98
N TRP A 150 3.66 -19.77 -25.88
CA TRP A 150 3.82 -18.89 -27.04
C TRP A 150 5.00 -17.93 -26.88
N GLY A 151 5.88 -18.12 -25.89
CA GLY A 151 6.90 -17.16 -25.43
C GLY A 151 7.41 -16.17 -26.49
N ALA A 152 8.48 -16.53 -27.22
CA ALA A 152 9.08 -15.66 -28.24
C ALA A 152 8.24 -15.49 -29.53
N THR A 153 7.03 -16.05 -29.59
CA THR A 153 6.07 -15.77 -30.68
C THR A 153 5.52 -14.36 -30.57
N TYR A 154 5.47 -13.81 -29.36
CA TYR A 154 5.02 -12.44 -29.08
C TYR A 154 6.07 -11.37 -29.38
N LEU A 155 7.11 -11.68 -30.16
CA LEU A 155 8.10 -10.66 -30.55
C LEU A 155 7.48 -9.46 -31.28
N ARG A 156 6.34 -9.61 -31.99
CA ARG A 156 5.62 -8.46 -32.57
C ARG A 156 4.94 -7.58 -31.51
N ALA A 157 4.44 -8.18 -30.43
CA ALA A 157 3.91 -7.43 -29.29
C ALA A 157 5.06 -6.74 -28.53
N ALA A 158 6.20 -7.42 -28.38
CA ALA A 158 7.42 -6.81 -27.86
C ALA A 158 7.84 -5.59 -28.68
N ASP A 159 7.90 -5.67 -30.01
CA ASP A 159 8.23 -4.53 -30.87
C ASP A 159 7.33 -3.31 -30.57
N ALA A 160 6.01 -3.51 -30.44
CA ALA A 160 5.07 -2.43 -30.12
C ALA A 160 5.29 -1.79 -28.74
N LEU A 161 5.71 -2.59 -27.74
CA LEU A 161 6.07 -2.12 -26.40
C LEU A 161 7.40 -1.36 -26.39
N LEU A 162 8.39 -1.87 -27.11
CA LEU A 162 9.73 -1.26 -27.24
C LEU A 162 9.64 0.13 -27.88
N ASP A 163 8.79 0.28 -28.91
CA ASP A 163 8.53 1.57 -29.56
C ASP A 163 7.98 2.64 -28.59
N ARG A 164 7.49 2.23 -27.40
CA ARG A 164 7.00 3.11 -26.33
C ARG A 164 7.93 3.20 -25.13
N GLY A 165 9.13 2.61 -25.24
CA GLY A 165 10.15 2.60 -24.19
C GLY A 165 9.88 1.62 -23.06
N LEU A 166 9.03 0.61 -23.28
CA LEU A 166 8.79 -0.47 -22.32
C LEU A 166 9.63 -1.71 -22.70
N ALA A 167 10.20 -2.39 -21.70
CA ALA A 167 10.75 -3.72 -21.93
C ALA A 167 9.63 -4.77 -21.98
N ALA A 168 9.89 -5.86 -22.69
CA ALA A 168 8.98 -7.00 -22.78
C ALA A 168 9.68 -8.25 -22.26
N PHE A 169 9.06 -8.92 -21.29
CA PHE A 169 9.50 -10.22 -20.82
C PHE A 169 8.56 -11.29 -21.37
N LEU A 170 8.99 -11.96 -22.44
CA LEU A 170 8.21 -12.96 -23.16
C LEU A 170 8.37 -14.32 -22.47
N VAL A 171 7.41 -14.68 -21.62
CA VAL A 171 7.56 -15.80 -20.69
C VAL A 171 6.69 -17.00 -21.06
N GLU A 172 7.11 -18.16 -20.57
CA GLU A 172 6.29 -19.37 -20.51
C GLU A 172 6.22 -19.82 -19.06
N GLY A 173 5.00 -19.93 -18.52
CA GLY A 173 4.75 -20.33 -17.15
C GLY A 173 4.49 -21.84 -16.99
N PRO A 174 3.95 -22.24 -15.84
CA PRO A 174 3.63 -23.63 -15.55
C PRO A 174 2.77 -24.29 -16.64
N GLY A 175 3.17 -25.49 -17.08
CA GLY A 175 2.47 -26.26 -18.11
C GLY A 175 2.66 -25.78 -19.55
N GLN A 176 3.46 -24.71 -19.77
CA GLN A 176 3.65 -24.10 -21.09
C GLN A 176 5.04 -24.35 -21.66
N GLY A 177 5.12 -24.61 -22.97
CA GLY A 177 6.34 -24.54 -23.78
C GLY A 177 7.60 -25.14 -23.13
N GLU A 178 8.71 -24.40 -23.16
CA GLU A 178 9.98 -24.82 -22.57
C GLU A 178 9.88 -25.02 -21.05
N THR A 179 9.10 -24.21 -20.34
CA THR A 179 8.90 -24.35 -18.89
C THR A 179 8.34 -25.71 -18.52
N ARG A 180 7.44 -26.25 -19.35
CA ARG A 180 7.00 -27.64 -19.23
C ARG A 180 8.06 -28.63 -19.72
N MET A 181 8.46 -28.53 -20.99
CA MET A 181 9.24 -29.57 -21.67
C MET A 181 10.68 -29.70 -21.17
N ARG A 182 11.29 -28.59 -20.79
CA ARG A 182 12.69 -28.50 -20.34
C ARG A 182 12.79 -28.13 -18.85
N GLY A 183 11.94 -27.21 -18.41
CA GLY A 183 11.89 -26.72 -17.04
C GLY A 183 11.21 -27.66 -16.06
N GLY A 184 10.41 -28.61 -16.54
CA GLY A 184 9.72 -29.62 -15.71
C GLY A 184 8.60 -29.06 -14.84
N VAL A 185 8.12 -27.84 -15.09
CA VAL A 185 7.04 -27.22 -14.30
C VAL A 185 5.70 -27.42 -15.02
N LEU A 186 4.82 -28.24 -14.44
CA LEU A 186 3.47 -28.51 -14.93
C LEU A 186 2.45 -27.54 -14.32
N LEU A 187 1.22 -27.50 -14.85
CA LEU A 187 0.14 -26.61 -14.39
C LEU A 187 -0.46 -27.01 -13.02
N ASP A 188 0.07 -28.02 -12.34
CA ASP A 188 -0.40 -28.50 -11.03
C ASP A 188 0.18 -27.69 -9.84
N VAL A 189 0.96 -26.66 -10.12
CA VAL A 189 1.58 -25.78 -9.12
C VAL A 189 0.72 -24.55 -8.78
N ASP A 190 1.22 -23.71 -7.87
CA ASP A 190 0.70 -22.36 -7.63
C ASP A 190 1.09 -21.44 -8.81
N VAL A 191 0.14 -21.24 -9.72
CA VAL A 191 0.34 -20.49 -10.97
C VAL A 191 0.63 -19.01 -10.69
N PRO A 192 -0.15 -18.29 -9.85
CA PRO A 192 0.20 -16.94 -9.41
C PRO A 192 1.61 -16.83 -8.84
N ALA A 193 2.02 -17.72 -7.93
CA ALA A 193 3.37 -17.67 -7.36
C ALA A 193 4.48 -17.88 -8.41
N ALA A 194 4.23 -18.74 -9.40
CA ALA A 194 5.16 -18.91 -10.52
C ALA A 194 5.32 -17.63 -11.33
N TYR A 195 4.23 -16.94 -11.68
CA TYR A 195 4.32 -15.68 -12.42
C TYR A 195 4.91 -14.53 -11.58
N SER A 196 4.65 -14.50 -10.26
CA SER A 196 5.32 -13.57 -9.33
C SER A 196 6.84 -13.75 -9.31
N THR A 197 7.38 -14.92 -9.66
CA THR A 197 8.83 -15.11 -9.80
C THR A 197 9.42 -14.28 -10.95
N PHE A 198 8.67 -14.09 -12.05
CA PHE A 198 9.07 -13.17 -13.11
C PHE A 198 8.95 -11.71 -12.65
N VAL A 199 7.94 -11.36 -11.86
CA VAL A 199 7.80 -10.03 -11.24
C VAL A 199 9.00 -9.71 -10.35
N ASP A 200 9.43 -10.67 -9.52
CA ASP A 200 10.62 -10.53 -8.67
C ASP A 200 11.88 -10.26 -9.49
N HIS A 201 12.06 -11.00 -10.59
CA HIS A 201 13.20 -10.80 -11.49
C HIS A 201 13.19 -9.39 -12.11
N VAL A 202 12.03 -8.90 -12.54
CA VAL A 202 11.90 -7.55 -13.11
C VAL A 202 12.20 -6.48 -12.07
N LEU A 203 11.62 -6.60 -10.86
CA LEU A 203 11.79 -5.60 -9.80
C LEU A 203 13.20 -5.60 -9.20
N ALA A 204 13.95 -6.70 -9.31
CA ALA A 204 15.33 -6.79 -8.87
C ALA A 204 16.33 -6.02 -9.76
N ASP A 205 15.95 -5.68 -11.01
CA ASP A 205 16.78 -4.94 -11.96
C ASP A 205 16.21 -3.52 -12.22
N PRO A 206 16.80 -2.46 -11.62
CA PRO A 206 16.34 -1.09 -11.82
C PRO A 206 16.38 -0.59 -13.28
N SER A 207 17.15 -1.24 -14.16
CA SER A 207 17.19 -0.89 -15.58
C SER A 207 15.88 -1.21 -16.32
N LEU A 208 15.01 -2.02 -15.70
CA LEU A 208 13.72 -2.46 -16.22
C LEU A 208 12.53 -1.55 -15.83
N GLY A 209 12.81 -0.39 -15.22
CA GLY A 209 11.83 0.68 -15.01
C GLY A 209 11.03 0.63 -13.70
N GLY A 210 11.18 -0.43 -12.90
CA GLY A 210 10.60 -0.54 -11.55
C GLY A 210 9.08 -0.71 -11.47
N SER A 211 8.35 -0.54 -12.57
CA SER A 211 6.92 -0.84 -12.70
C SER A 211 6.67 -2.05 -13.59
N VAL A 212 5.75 -2.92 -13.18
CA VAL A 212 5.47 -4.19 -13.87
C VAL A 212 4.02 -4.23 -14.34
N GLY A 213 3.83 -4.57 -15.61
CA GLY A 213 2.54 -4.98 -16.15
C GLY A 213 2.57 -6.43 -16.64
N ILE A 214 1.39 -7.02 -16.82
CA ILE A 214 1.26 -8.39 -17.32
C ILE A 214 0.19 -8.47 -18.41
N TRP A 215 0.54 -9.07 -19.54
CA TRP A 215 -0.33 -9.21 -20.71
C TRP A 215 -0.53 -10.69 -21.06
N GLY A 216 -1.70 -11.21 -20.71
CA GLY A 216 -2.07 -12.59 -20.98
C GLY A 216 -2.98 -12.76 -22.19
N ASN A 217 -2.70 -13.78 -23.00
CA ASN A 217 -3.45 -14.10 -24.22
C ASN A 217 -4.12 -15.47 -24.09
N SER A 218 -5.39 -15.56 -24.50
CA SER A 218 -6.23 -16.75 -24.31
C SER A 218 -6.23 -17.16 -22.83
N MET A 219 -6.02 -18.43 -22.49
CA MET A 219 -5.89 -18.86 -21.08
C MET A 219 -4.79 -18.11 -20.29
N GLY A 220 -3.79 -17.53 -20.96
CA GLY A 220 -2.82 -16.66 -20.31
C GLY A 220 -3.44 -15.42 -19.68
N GLY A 221 -4.56 -14.91 -20.19
CA GLY A 221 -5.26 -13.77 -19.60
C GLY A 221 -5.85 -14.10 -18.22
N LEU A 222 -6.31 -15.34 -18.02
CA LEU A 222 -6.71 -15.83 -16.69
C LEU A 222 -5.51 -15.88 -15.75
N PHE A 223 -4.37 -16.38 -16.21
CA PHE A 223 -3.15 -16.43 -15.40
C PHE A 223 -2.67 -15.02 -15.04
N ALA A 224 -2.73 -14.10 -15.99
CA ALA A 224 -2.39 -12.70 -15.78
C ALA A 224 -3.29 -12.05 -14.70
N ALA A 225 -4.61 -12.21 -14.82
CA ALA A 225 -5.57 -11.64 -13.87
C ALA A 225 -5.46 -12.25 -12.47
N THR A 226 -5.40 -13.57 -12.35
CA THR A 226 -5.26 -14.26 -11.05
C THR A 226 -3.92 -13.97 -10.38
N THR A 227 -2.85 -13.77 -11.17
CA THR A 227 -1.56 -13.30 -10.63
C THR A 227 -1.69 -11.88 -10.12
N ALA A 228 -2.27 -10.96 -10.89
CA ALA A 228 -2.46 -9.56 -10.47
C ALA A 228 -3.40 -9.41 -9.27
N ALA A 229 -4.34 -10.33 -9.07
CA ALA A 229 -5.20 -10.38 -7.88
C ALA A 229 -4.43 -10.78 -6.60
N ARG A 230 -3.33 -11.54 -6.74
CA ARG A 230 -2.51 -12.01 -5.61
C ARG A 230 -1.21 -11.25 -5.42
N ASP A 231 -0.76 -10.51 -6.43
CA ASP A 231 0.48 -9.74 -6.41
C ASP A 231 0.20 -8.25 -6.67
N PRO A 232 0.03 -7.43 -5.61
CA PRO A 232 -0.34 -6.01 -5.75
C PRO A 232 0.79 -5.15 -6.33
N ARG A 233 1.97 -5.72 -6.59
CA ARG A 233 3.09 -5.01 -7.25
C ARG A 233 2.87 -4.86 -8.75
N ILE A 234 1.95 -5.65 -9.33
CA ILE A 234 1.55 -5.53 -10.74
C ILE A 234 0.65 -4.30 -10.89
N SER A 235 1.14 -3.29 -11.60
CA SER A 235 0.46 -2.00 -11.76
C SER A 235 -0.59 -2.00 -12.87
N ALA A 236 -0.47 -2.91 -13.84
CA ALA A 236 -1.37 -2.98 -14.99
C ALA A 236 -1.49 -4.42 -15.52
N VAL A 237 -2.70 -4.85 -15.88
CA VAL A 237 -2.96 -6.18 -16.46
C VAL A 237 -3.81 -6.06 -17.72
N CYS A 238 -3.41 -6.76 -18.78
CA CYS A 238 -4.19 -6.94 -20.00
C CYS A 238 -4.66 -8.39 -20.12
N VAL A 239 -5.98 -8.58 -20.23
CA VAL A 239 -6.64 -9.85 -20.49
C VAL A 239 -7.11 -9.85 -21.95
N ASN A 240 -6.52 -10.71 -22.78
CA ASN A 240 -6.87 -10.83 -24.19
C ASN A 240 -7.57 -12.16 -24.47
N GLY A 241 -8.91 -12.13 -24.61
CA GLY A 241 -9.72 -13.28 -25.02
C GLY A 241 -9.63 -14.50 -24.09
N ALA A 242 -9.71 -14.29 -22.78
CA ALA A 242 -9.55 -15.35 -21.78
C ALA A 242 -10.88 -15.80 -21.16
N PRO A 243 -11.07 -17.08 -20.82
CA PRO A 243 -12.18 -17.49 -19.97
C PRO A 243 -11.83 -17.26 -18.49
N ALA A 244 -12.70 -16.57 -17.74
CA ALA A 244 -12.54 -16.42 -16.28
C ALA A 244 -12.68 -17.77 -15.54
N ARG A 245 -13.49 -18.67 -16.09
CA ARG A 245 -13.71 -20.04 -15.59
C ARG A 245 -13.44 -21.03 -16.72
N PRO A 246 -12.22 -21.58 -16.83
CA PRO A 246 -11.84 -22.44 -17.93
C PRO A 246 -12.58 -23.79 -17.88
N ARG A 247 -12.86 -24.35 -19.05
CA ARG A 247 -13.51 -25.66 -19.21
C ARG A 247 -12.93 -26.42 -20.40
N LEU A 248 -13.02 -27.75 -20.35
CA LEU A 248 -12.80 -28.57 -21.55
C LEU A 248 -13.86 -28.25 -22.60
N LEU A 249 -13.43 -28.12 -23.86
CA LEU A 249 -14.29 -27.69 -24.97
C LEU A 249 -14.81 -28.87 -25.80
N GLY A 250 -14.29 -30.08 -25.57
CA GLY A 250 -14.65 -31.28 -26.33
C GLY A 250 -14.02 -31.32 -27.74
N PHE A 251 -13.13 -30.38 -28.04
CA PHE A 251 -12.29 -30.44 -29.24
C PHE A 251 -11.04 -31.26 -28.91
N ARG A 252 -10.88 -32.41 -29.57
CA ARG A 252 -9.74 -33.32 -29.33
C ARG A 252 -8.39 -32.61 -29.19
N THR A 253 -8.05 -31.68 -30.08
CA THR A 253 -6.77 -30.96 -30.04
C THR A 253 -6.64 -30.02 -28.84
N PHE A 254 -7.74 -29.41 -28.40
CA PHE A 254 -7.75 -28.56 -27.21
C PHE A 254 -7.57 -29.42 -25.95
N ASP A 255 -8.33 -30.51 -25.84
CA ASP A 255 -8.31 -31.38 -24.67
C ASP A 255 -6.96 -32.10 -24.54
N GLU A 256 -6.36 -32.56 -25.66
CA GLU A 256 -4.99 -33.12 -25.67
C GLU A 256 -3.93 -32.09 -25.21
N GLN A 257 -4.07 -30.82 -25.61
CA GLN A 257 -3.16 -29.76 -25.16
C GLN A 257 -3.34 -29.44 -23.68
N ALA A 258 -4.59 -29.40 -23.20
CA ALA A 258 -4.90 -29.20 -21.79
C ALA A 258 -4.33 -30.35 -20.93
N ALA A 259 -4.47 -31.60 -21.37
CA ALA A 259 -3.88 -32.76 -20.73
C ALA A 259 -2.34 -32.66 -20.69
N ALA A 260 -1.71 -32.23 -21.78
CA ALA A 260 -0.25 -32.06 -21.86
C ALA A 260 0.28 -31.06 -20.83
N MET A 261 -0.46 -30.00 -20.49
CA MET A 261 -0.05 -29.04 -19.44
C MET A 261 0.11 -29.68 -18.05
N LEU A 262 -0.51 -30.84 -17.83
CA LEU A 262 -0.46 -31.64 -16.61
C LEU A 262 0.26 -32.98 -16.83
N GLY A 263 1.13 -33.07 -17.83
CA GLY A 263 1.92 -34.28 -18.11
C GLY A 263 1.11 -35.44 -18.69
N GLY A 264 -0.01 -35.15 -19.37
CA GLY A 264 -0.90 -36.15 -19.97
C GLY A 264 -1.99 -36.66 -19.03
N ALA A 265 -2.50 -35.79 -18.15
CA ALA A 265 -3.53 -36.15 -17.18
C ALA A 265 -4.88 -36.49 -17.84
N GLU A 266 -5.68 -37.30 -17.14
CA GLU A 266 -7.07 -37.63 -17.52
C GLU A 266 -7.98 -36.39 -17.45
N GLU A 267 -9.05 -36.35 -18.25
CA GLU A 267 -9.96 -35.21 -18.39
C GLU A 267 -10.48 -34.67 -17.03
N ALA A 268 -10.81 -35.57 -16.10
CA ALA A 268 -11.30 -35.18 -14.77
C ALA A 268 -10.25 -34.39 -13.97
N SER A 269 -8.97 -34.76 -14.09
CA SER A 269 -7.87 -34.05 -13.44
C SER A 269 -7.58 -32.70 -14.08
N VAL A 270 -7.75 -32.62 -15.41
CA VAL A 270 -7.65 -31.35 -16.15
C VAL A 270 -8.74 -30.39 -15.70
N GLN A 271 -10.00 -30.83 -15.66
CA GLN A 271 -11.12 -29.98 -15.23
C GLN A 271 -10.98 -29.57 -13.76
N ALA A 272 -10.57 -30.47 -12.86
CA ALA A 272 -10.33 -30.12 -11.46
C ALA A 272 -9.21 -29.06 -11.30
N ASN A 273 -8.17 -29.12 -12.14
CA ASN A 273 -7.13 -28.10 -12.15
C ASN A 273 -7.64 -26.75 -12.71
N PHE A 274 -8.47 -26.79 -13.76
CA PHE A 274 -9.14 -25.61 -14.32
C PHE A 274 -10.05 -24.92 -13.30
N ASP A 275 -10.83 -25.68 -12.53
CA ASP A 275 -11.67 -25.14 -11.48
C ASP A 275 -10.83 -24.48 -10.36
N ARG A 276 -9.66 -25.08 -10.04
CA ARG A 276 -8.73 -24.56 -9.02
C ARG A 276 -8.09 -23.22 -9.43
N ILE A 277 -7.78 -23.03 -10.71
CA ILE A 277 -7.08 -21.84 -11.22
C ILE A 277 -8.05 -20.77 -11.76
N ALA A 278 -9.36 -21.02 -11.72
CA ALA A 278 -10.36 -20.05 -12.12
C ALA A 278 -10.30 -18.77 -11.28
N LEU A 279 -10.71 -17.66 -11.88
CA LEU A 279 -10.89 -16.39 -11.18
C LEU A 279 -12.06 -16.54 -10.19
N GLN A 280 -11.84 -16.17 -8.94
CA GLN A 280 -12.83 -16.22 -7.87
C GLN A 280 -13.60 -14.90 -7.79
N ASP A 281 -14.84 -14.93 -7.29
CA ASP A 281 -15.70 -13.73 -7.23
C ASP A 281 -15.17 -12.66 -6.23
N ASP A 282 -14.32 -13.07 -5.30
CA ASP A 282 -13.66 -12.23 -4.30
C ASP A 282 -12.24 -11.80 -4.71
N ASP A 283 -11.71 -12.25 -5.86
CA ASP A 283 -10.43 -11.78 -6.38
C ASP A 283 -10.50 -10.27 -6.69
N ARG A 284 -9.50 -9.51 -6.25
CA ARG A 284 -9.41 -8.06 -6.45
C ARG A 284 -8.06 -7.66 -7.00
N ILE A 285 -8.07 -6.94 -8.11
CA ILE A 285 -6.88 -6.47 -8.81
C ILE A 285 -6.68 -5.00 -8.48
N ALA A 286 -5.57 -4.69 -7.80
CA ALA A 286 -5.21 -3.33 -7.41
C ALA A 286 -4.71 -2.49 -8.60
N GLY A 287 -4.01 -3.12 -9.54
CA GLY A 287 -3.55 -2.49 -10.78
C GLY A 287 -4.69 -2.17 -11.75
N ALA A 288 -4.40 -1.35 -12.76
CA ALA A 288 -5.34 -1.08 -13.84
C ALA A 288 -5.63 -2.37 -14.63
N VAL A 289 -6.88 -2.55 -15.07
CA VAL A 289 -7.31 -3.73 -15.84
C VAL A 289 -7.75 -3.30 -17.23
N LEU A 290 -7.14 -3.89 -18.25
CA LEU A 290 -7.57 -3.82 -19.64
C LEU A 290 -8.09 -5.19 -20.06
N VAL A 291 -9.30 -5.21 -20.57
CA VAL A 291 -9.84 -6.35 -21.31
C VAL A 291 -9.88 -5.99 -22.79
N VAL A 292 -9.30 -6.85 -23.64
CA VAL A 292 -9.46 -6.78 -25.09
C VAL A 292 -10.19 -8.02 -25.58
N HIS A 293 -11.20 -7.81 -26.44
CA HIS A 293 -12.11 -8.87 -26.88
C HIS A 293 -12.44 -8.77 -28.37
N GLY A 294 -12.63 -9.92 -29.00
CA GLY A 294 -13.11 -10.03 -30.38
C GLY A 294 -14.60 -10.40 -30.39
N GLY A 295 -15.44 -9.60 -31.04
CA GLY A 295 -16.89 -9.80 -31.10
C GLY A 295 -17.32 -11.08 -31.84
N GLU A 296 -16.43 -11.65 -32.67
CA GLU A 296 -16.61 -12.94 -33.34
C GLU A 296 -15.78 -14.07 -32.70
N ASP A 297 -15.32 -13.92 -31.45
CA ASP A 297 -14.57 -14.97 -30.75
C ASP A 297 -15.43 -16.25 -30.58
N PRO A 298 -15.05 -17.38 -31.20
CA PRO A 298 -15.85 -18.60 -31.15
C PRO A 298 -15.62 -19.42 -29.86
N ILE A 299 -14.65 -19.03 -29.03
CA ILE A 299 -14.22 -19.77 -27.83
C ILE A 299 -14.73 -19.11 -26.56
N VAL A 300 -14.64 -17.79 -26.49
CA VAL A 300 -14.98 -17.02 -25.30
C VAL A 300 -16.00 -15.96 -25.65
N SER A 301 -17.05 -15.83 -24.86
CA SER A 301 -18.06 -14.78 -25.02
C SER A 301 -17.66 -13.47 -24.35
N ARG A 302 -18.28 -12.37 -24.77
CA ARG A 302 -18.19 -11.06 -24.13
C ARG A 302 -18.60 -11.10 -22.65
N GLU A 303 -19.60 -11.90 -22.31
CA GLU A 303 -20.10 -12.07 -20.93
C GLU A 303 -19.04 -12.71 -20.03
N GLU A 304 -18.26 -13.64 -20.56
CA GLU A 304 -17.14 -14.27 -19.84
C GLU A 304 -15.97 -13.33 -19.57
N GLN A 305 -15.97 -12.12 -20.16
CA GLN A 305 -14.99 -11.09 -19.86
C GLN A 305 -15.36 -10.23 -18.64
N GLN A 306 -16.65 -10.15 -18.30
CA GLN A 306 -17.15 -9.29 -17.22
C GLN A 306 -16.47 -9.56 -15.86
N PRO A 307 -16.21 -10.82 -15.45
CA PRO A 307 -15.54 -11.09 -14.18
C PRO A 307 -14.16 -10.43 -14.04
N PHE A 308 -13.41 -10.24 -15.14
CA PHE A 308 -12.11 -9.57 -15.09
C PHE A 308 -12.27 -8.06 -14.85
N LEU A 309 -13.28 -7.44 -15.46
CA LEU A 309 -13.61 -6.03 -15.23
C LEU A 309 -14.09 -5.81 -13.79
N ASP A 310 -14.94 -6.72 -13.28
CA ASP A 310 -15.50 -6.65 -11.92
C ASP A 310 -14.43 -6.84 -10.83
N ALA A 311 -13.34 -7.56 -11.14
CA ALA A 311 -12.22 -7.74 -10.23
C ALA A 311 -11.38 -6.46 -10.03
N ALA A 312 -11.46 -5.47 -10.93
CA ALA A 312 -10.68 -4.25 -10.83
C ALA A 312 -11.13 -3.37 -9.65
N LEU A 313 -10.18 -2.91 -8.83
CA LEU A 313 -10.45 -1.92 -7.76
C LEU A 313 -10.41 -0.47 -8.27
N GLY A 314 -9.79 -0.23 -9.42
CA GLY A 314 -9.54 1.10 -9.99
C GLY A 314 -9.96 1.19 -11.45
N VAL A 315 -9.00 1.48 -12.32
CA VAL A 315 -9.23 1.60 -13.78
C VAL A 315 -9.61 0.23 -14.35
N ALA A 316 -10.70 0.19 -15.12
CA ALA A 316 -11.18 -0.99 -15.83
C ALA A 316 -11.64 -0.56 -17.24
N ASP A 317 -10.89 -0.96 -18.26
CA ASP A 317 -11.17 -0.63 -19.65
C ASP A 317 -11.53 -1.88 -20.45
N LEU A 318 -12.47 -1.74 -21.38
CA LEU A 318 -12.85 -2.78 -22.34
C LEU A 318 -12.70 -2.22 -23.77
N TYR A 319 -11.92 -2.91 -24.60
CA TYR A 319 -11.81 -2.62 -26.02
C TYR A 319 -12.26 -3.82 -26.84
N GLU A 320 -13.24 -3.59 -27.72
CA GLU A 320 -13.86 -4.64 -28.53
C GLU A 320 -13.65 -4.36 -30.02
N TRP A 321 -13.18 -5.38 -30.74
CA TRP A 321 -13.18 -5.39 -32.20
C TRP A 321 -14.40 -6.17 -32.67
N GLU A 322 -15.34 -5.52 -33.34
CA GLU A 322 -16.62 -6.13 -33.75
C GLU A 322 -16.42 -7.41 -34.58
N ASP A 323 -15.50 -7.42 -35.55
CA ASP A 323 -15.15 -8.58 -36.37
C ASP A 323 -13.85 -9.29 -35.91
N GLY A 324 -13.43 -9.01 -34.68
CA GLY A 324 -12.27 -9.64 -34.06
C GLY A 324 -12.53 -11.11 -33.75
N ASP A 325 -11.58 -11.98 -34.12
CA ASP A 325 -11.59 -13.40 -33.79
C ASP A 325 -10.96 -13.67 -32.41
N HIS A 326 -10.79 -14.95 -32.06
CA HIS A 326 -10.17 -15.32 -30.78
C HIS A 326 -8.80 -14.67 -30.62
N THR A 327 -8.59 -13.95 -29.52
CA THR A 327 -7.40 -13.14 -29.24
C THR A 327 -7.07 -12.04 -30.27
N ILE A 328 -8.04 -11.69 -31.12
CA ILE A 328 -7.96 -10.62 -32.13
C ILE A 328 -6.75 -10.81 -33.06
N TYR A 329 -6.56 -12.00 -33.64
CA TYR A 329 -5.51 -12.23 -34.64
C TYR A 329 -5.77 -11.48 -35.94
N ARG A 330 -7.04 -11.33 -36.34
CA ARG A 330 -7.44 -10.58 -37.55
C ARG A 330 -6.97 -9.13 -37.52
N HIS A 331 -6.92 -8.53 -36.32
CA HIS A 331 -6.40 -7.17 -36.09
C HIS A 331 -5.13 -7.17 -35.24
N GLY A 332 -4.31 -8.22 -35.31
CA GLY A 332 -3.17 -8.41 -34.38
C GLY A 332 -2.20 -7.22 -34.30
N GLN A 333 -1.94 -6.54 -35.42
CA GLN A 333 -1.09 -5.35 -35.43
C GLN A 333 -1.75 -4.15 -34.71
N GLU A 334 -3.03 -3.92 -34.93
CA GLU A 334 -3.79 -2.84 -34.27
C GLU A 334 -3.93 -3.14 -32.77
N ARG A 335 -4.32 -4.36 -32.42
CA ARG A 335 -4.37 -4.86 -31.05
C ARG A 335 -3.05 -4.58 -30.33
N ASN A 336 -1.91 -4.95 -30.93
CA ASN A 336 -0.61 -4.73 -30.31
C ASN A 336 -0.31 -3.24 -30.10
N ALA A 337 -0.68 -2.37 -31.04
CA ALA A 337 -0.50 -0.94 -30.89
C ALA A 337 -1.34 -0.36 -29.74
N VAL A 338 -2.64 -0.69 -29.71
CA VAL A 338 -3.58 -0.21 -28.68
C VAL A 338 -3.17 -0.68 -27.29
N VAL A 339 -2.89 -1.97 -27.13
CA VAL A 339 -2.49 -2.54 -25.83
C VAL A 339 -1.15 -1.95 -25.37
N ALA A 340 -0.20 -1.73 -26.29
CA ALA A 340 1.08 -1.13 -25.92
C ALA A 340 0.95 0.34 -25.51
N ASP A 341 0.08 1.13 -26.16
CA ASP A 341 -0.23 2.51 -25.73
C ASP A 341 -0.80 2.50 -24.31
N TRP A 342 -1.77 1.64 -24.07
CA TRP A 342 -2.40 1.52 -22.76
C TRP A 342 -1.39 1.14 -21.66
N PHE A 343 -0.50 0.17 -21.91
CA PHE A 343 0.58 -0.12 -20.95
C PHE A 343 1.53 1.05 -20.77
N ALA A 344 1.86 1.80 -21.82
CA ALA A 344 2.77 2.94 -21.72
C ALA A 344 2.16 4.08 -20.89
N GLU A 345 0.84 4.21 -20.87
CA GLU A 345 0.11 5.16 -20.01
C GLU A 345 0.06 4.70 -18.55
N HIS A 346 -0.14 3.40 -18.31
CA HIS A 346 -0.36 2.85 -16.97
C HIS A 346 0.91 2.34 -16.26
N LEU A 347 2.00 2.15 -16.99
CA LEU A 347 3.33 1.81 -16.46
C LEU A 347 4.32 2.96 -16.55
N ALA A 348 3.95 4.09 -17.15
CA ALA A 348 4.77 5.29 -16.99
C ALA A 348 4.86 5.59 -15.48
N PRO A 349 6.05 5.81 -14.91
CA PRO A 349 6.11 6.48 -13.62
C PRO A 349 5.28 7.76 -13.78
N PRO A 350 4.36 8.06 -12.85
CA PRO A 350 3.63 9.32 -12.92
C PRO A 350 4.67 10.43 -13.10
N ARG A 351 4.36 11.43 -13.93
CA ARG A 351 5.19 12.66 -13.99
C ARG A 351 5.57 13.01 -12.56
N ALA A 352 6.86 13.25 -12.29
CA ALA A 352 7.37 13.59 -10.96
C ALA A 352 6.34 14.47 -10.27
N THR A 353 5.70 13.91 -9.25
CA THR A 353 4.60 14.63 -8.63
C THR A 353 5.21 15.81 -7.90
N LEU A 354 4.44 16.88 -7.68
CA LEU A 354 4.90 17.99 -6.85
C LEU A 354 5.39 17.47 -5.47
N LEU A 355 4.78 16.39 -4.96
CA LEU A 355 5.23 15.71 -3.76
C LEU A 355 6.67 15.18 -3.88
N ASP A 356 6.99 14.50 -4.98
CA ASP A 356 8.34 13.95 -5.20
C ASP A 356 9.39 15.05 -5.31
N GLU A 357 9.07 16.16 -5.99
CA GLU A 357 9.94 17.32 -6.11
C GLU A 357 10.23 17.97 -4.74
N VAL A 358 9.18 18.18 -3.94
CA VAL A 358 9.33 18.77 -2.59
C VAL A 358 10.13 17.85 -1.67
N ARG A 359 9.88 16.54 -1.70
CA ARG A 359 10.64 15.56 -0.90
C ARG A 359 12.11 15.52 -1.30
N ALA A 360 12.40 15.55 -2.60
CA ALA A 360 13.78 15.59 -3.10
C ALA A 360 14.53 16.84 -2.63
N SER A 361 13.85 17.97 -2.45
CA SER A 361 14.46 19.22 -1.95
C SER A 361 15.05 19.08 -0.54
N PHE A 362 14.56 18.15 0.28
CA PHE A 362 15.05 17.91 1.64
C PHE A 362 16.16 16.85 1.74
N ALA A 363 16.56 16.21 0.62
CA ALA A 363 17.49 15.08 0.63
C ALA A 363 18.84 15.40 1.28
N ALA A 364 19.32 16.64 1.14
CA ALA A 364 20.59 17.14 1.66
C ALA A 364 20.55 17.62 3.13
N THR A 365 19.42 17.46 3.83
CA THR A 365 19.28 17.84 5.25
C THR A 365 20.25 17.00 6.11
N PRO A 366 21.21 17.61 6.82
CA PRO A 366 22.25 16.85 7.55
C PRO A 366 21.73 16.07 8.75
N ASP A 367 20.80 16.66 9.51
CA ASP A 367 20.18 15.99 10.64
C ASP A 367 19.10 15.00 10.19
N LEU A 368 19.32 13.72 10.50
CA LEU A 368 18.46 12.63 10.05
C LEU A 368 17.05 12.74 10.64
N ARG A 369 16.93 13.17 11.90
CA ARG A 369 15.62 13.32 12.55
C ARG A 369 14.81 14.44 11.90
N THR A 370 15.43 15.59 11.68
CA THR A 370 14.83 16.72 10.95
C THR A 370 14.40 16.30 9.55
N ARG A 371 15.24 15.59 8.80
CA ARG A 371 14.87 15.10 7.46
C ARG A 371 13.65 14.18 7.49
N THR A 372 13.60 13.30 8.50
CA THR A 372 12.47 12.37 8.70
C THR A 372 11.18 13.12 8.99
N ILE A 373 11.24 14.14 9.85
CA ILE A 373 10.09 14.99 10.18
C ILE A 373 9.62 15.74 8.94
N LEU A 374 10.52 16.36 8.18
CA LEU A 374 10.19 17.12 6.96
C LEU A 374 9.53 16.23 5.90
N ASP A 375 10.05 15.02 5.66
CA ASP A 375 9.44 14.06 4.74
C ASP A 375 8.01 13.68 5.18
N ALA A 376 7.84 13.33 6.46
CA ALA A 376 6.54 12.93 7.00
C ALA A 376 5.51 14.07 6.89
N VAL A 377 5.85 15.28 7.35
CA VAL A 377 4.98 16.45 7.26
C VAL A 377 4.59 16.71 5.80
N THR A 378 5.55 16.69 4.88
CA THR A 378 5.30 16.91 3.45
C THR A 378 4.31 15.89 2.89
N ARG A 379 4.52 14.59 3.16
CA ARG A 379 3.61 13.52 2.70
C ARG A 379 2.19 13.73 3.22
N HIS A 380 2.03 14.01 4.51
CA HIS A 380 0.71 14.13 5.12
C HIS A 380 -0.02 15.42 4.70
N VAL A 381 0.69 16.55 4.56
CA VAL A 381 0.09 17.80 4.06
C VAL A 381 -0.35 17.66 2.60
N HIS A 382 0.48 17.08 1.73
CA HIS A 382 0.10 16.83 0.34
C HIS A 382 -1.10 15.88 0.22
N ALA A 383 -1.12 14.81 1.03
CA ALA A 383 -2.25 13.88 1.08
C ALA A 383 -3.55 14.60 1.46
N LEU A 384 -3.53 15.46 2.49
CA LEU A 384 -4.69 16.24 2.92
C LEU A 384 -5.21 17.18 1.82
N VAL A 385 -4.31 17.87 1.11
CA VAL A 385 -4.69 18.76 -0.01
C VAL A 385 -5.30 17.97 -1.16
N HIS A 386 -4.75 16.79 -1.47
CA HIS A 386 -5.30 15.91 -2.51
C HIS A 386 -6.68 15.35 -2.15
N GLU A 387 -6.89 15.01 -0.87
CA GLU A 387 -8.15 14.50 -0.34
C GLU A 387 -9.25 15.58 -0.38
N LEU A 388 -8.96 16.76 0.17
CA LEU A 388 -9.94 17.84 0.31
C LEU A 388 -10.18 18.62 -0.98
N ARG A 389 -9.19 18.67 -1.88
CA ARG A 389 -9.20 19.48 -3.11
C ARG A 389 -9.67 20.93 -2.87
N PRO A 390 -9.03 21.68 -1.95
CA PRO A 390 -9.49 23.00 -1.55
C PRO A 390 -9.46 23.99 -2.72
N SER A 391 -10.43 24.89 -2.74
CA SER A 391 -10.39 26.09 -3.55
C SER A 391 -9.30 27.06 -3.07
N LEU A 392 -8.91 28.01 -3.92
CA LEU A 392 -7.96 29.05 -3.53
C LEU A 392 -8.46 29.87 -2.32
N ALA A 393 -9.77 30.15 -2.27
CA ALA A 393 -10.37 30.89 -1.17
C ALA A 393 -10.31 30.12 0.17
N GLU A 394 -10.48 28.79 0.16
CA GLU A 394 -10.32 27.96 1.36
C GLU A 394 -8.86 27.90 1.81
N TRP A 395 -7.93 27.83 0.86
CA TRP A 395 -6.50 27.90 1.17
C TRP A 395 -6.11 29.24 1.81
N GLU A 396 -6.59 30.37 1.25
CA GLU A 396 -6.37 31.71 1.81
C GLU A 396 -6.95 31.81 3.23
N GLN A 397 -8.17 31.30 3.47
CA GLN A 397 -8.78 31.27 4.80
C GLN A 397 -7.98 30.45 5.81
N ALA A 398 -7.42 29.30 5.41
CA ALA A 398 -6.57 28.49 6.28
C ALA A 398 -5.26 29.22 6.65
N VAL A 399 -4.65 29.92 5.70
CA VAL A 399 -3.46 30.75 5.93
C VAL A 399 -3.78 31.92 6.88
N ASP A 400 -4.90 32.60 6.68
CA ASP A 400 -5.37 33.68 7.56
C ASP A 400 -5.67 33.18 8.97
N PHE A 401 -6.25 31.99 9.12
CA PHE A 401 -6.50 31.35 10.41
C PHE A 401 -5.19 31.10 11.16
N LEU A 402 -4.21 30.44 10.54
CA LEU A 402 -2.91 30.16 11.15
C LEU A 402 -2.14 31.44 11.49
N THR A 403 -2.24 32.46 10.63
CA THR A 403 -1.67 33.78 10.88
C THR A 403 -2.30 34.44 12.11
N ALA A 404 -3.63 34.38 12.23
CA ALA A 404 -4.34 34.92 13.38
C ALA A 404 -4.02 34.16 14.68
N VAL A 405 -3.77 32.83 14.61
CA VAL A 405 -3.31 32.03 15.76
C VAL A 405 -1.97 32.57 16.25
N GLY A 406 -1.01 32.76 15.34
CA GLY A 406 0.30 33.34 15.67
C GLY A 406 0.19 34.74 16.30
N HIS A 407 -0.64 35.63 15.76
CA HIS A 407 -0.85 36.97 16.33
C HIS A 407 -1.55 37.00 17.69
N ARG A 408 -2.19 35.89 18.10
CA ARG A 408 -2.86 35.79 19.41
C ARG A 408 -1.93 35.25 20.50
N CYS A 409 -0.76 34.73 20.15
CA CYS A 409 0.24 34.30 21.12
C CYS A 409 0.95 35.49 21.77
N ASP A 410 1.12 35.44 23.09
CA ASP A 410 1.88 36.40 23.92
C ASP A 410 2.55 35.67 25.12
N ASP A 411 3.21 36.41 26.02
CA ASP A 411 3.93 35.85 27.18
C ASP A 411 3.03 35.06 28.15
N THR A 412 1.72 35.30 28.11
CA THR A 412 0.72 34.69 29.00
C THR A 412 -0.29 33.80 28.26
N ARG A 413 -0.27 33.81 26.92
CA ARG A 413 -1.20 33.06 26.06
C ARG A 413 -0.49 32.36 24.92
N GLN A 414 -0.65 31.04 24.82
CA GLN A 414 -0.14 30.22 23.73
C GLN A 414 -1.28 29.65 22.87
N GLU A 415 -1.75 30.41 21.88
CA GLU A 415 -2.86 30.00 21.01
C GLU A 415 -2.51 28.78 20.13
N PHE A 416 -1.23 28.59 19.76
CA PHE A 416 -0.80 27.38 19.05
C PHE A 416 -0.90 26.12 19.90
N VAL A 417 -0.56 26.20 21.20
CA VAL A 417 -0.77 25.09 22.14
C VAL A 417 -2.25 24.83 22.29
N LEU A 418 -3.07 25.88 22.43
CA LEU A 418 -4.51 25.73 22.51
C LEU A 418 -5.11 25.09 21.24
N LEU A 419 -4.60 25.42 20.06
CA LEU A 419 -5.00 24.77 18.80
C LEU A 419 -4.62 23.28 18.81
N SER A 420 -3.42 22.94 19.27
CA SER A 420 -2.97 21.56 19.46
C SER A 420 -3.88 20.80 20.43
N ASP A 421 -4.26 21.43 21.53
CA ASP A 421 -5.14 20.84 22.56
C ASP A 421 -6.52 20.52 22.00
N VAL A 422 -7.18 21.47 21.33
CA VAL A 422 -8.54 21.24 20.80
C VAL A 422 -8.57 20.33 19.58
N LEU A 423 -7.44 20.10 18.91
CA LEU A 423 -7.30 19.10 17.86
C LEU A 423 -6.87 17.72 18.41
N GLY A 424 -6.64 17.61 19.72
CA GLY A 424 -6.22 16.37 20.38
C GLY A 424 -4.76 15.99 20.17
N VAL A 425 -3.97 16.84 19.51
CA VAL A 425 -2.57 16.58 19.19
C VAL A 425 -1.73 16.52 20.47
N SER A 426 -1.96 17.42 21.43
CA SER A 426 -1.23 17.43 22.70
C SER A 426 -1.44 16.13 23.48
N MET A 427 -2.69 15.64 23.54
CA MET A 427 -3.01 14.36 24.18
C MET A 427 -2.44 13.16 23.44
N LEU A 428 -2.39 13.20 22.11
CA LEU A 428 -1.77 12.15 21.30
C LEU A 428 -0.26 12.08 21.54
N VAL A 429 0.43 13.23 21.56
CA VAL A 429 1.87 13.30 21.89
C VAL A 429 2.12 12.74 23.29
N GLU A 430 1.27 13.10 24.26
CA GLU A 430 1.35 12.60 25.62
C GLU A 430 1.16 11.08 25.68
N THR A 431 0.18 10.53 24.96
CA THR A 431 -0.10 9.09 24.95
C THR A 431 1.00 8.28 24.24
N LEU A 432 1.68 8.86 23.27
CA LEU A 432 2.83 8.23 22.60
C LEU A 432 4.12 8.30 23.44
N GLY A 433 4.25 9.32 24.30
CA GLY A 433 5.39 9.49 25.19
C GLY A 433 5.24 8.80 26.55
N GLY A 434 4.01 8.65 27.04
CA GLY A 434 3.70 8.03 28.33
C GLY A 434 3.80 6.51 28.29
N GLY A 435 4.30 5.91 29.38
CA GLY A 435 4.28 4.47 29.59
C GLY A 435 2.90 3.96 30.03
N ASP A 436 2.60 2.68 29.75
CA ASP A 436 1.37 2.00 30.18
C ASP A 436 1.34 1.66 31.69
N GLN A 437 2.28 2.20 32.48
CA GLN A 437 2.49 1.87 33.89
C GLN A 437 2.35 3.09 34.78
N GLY A 438 1.88 2.88 36.01
CA GLY A 438 1.70 3.93 37.01
C GLY A 438 0.44 4.78 36.81
N THR A 439 0.43 5.96 37.41
CA THR A 439 -0.67 6.91 37.23
C THR A 439 -0.60 7.54 35.85
N GLU A 440 -1.73 7.56 35.16
CA GLU A 440 -1.78 8.08 33.80
C GLU A 440 -1.43 9.57 33.73
N SER A 441 -0.57 9.93 32.79
CA SER A 441 -0.23 11.31 32.47
C SER A 441 -1.28 11.98 31.58
N THR A 442 -1.24 13.32 31.54
CA THR A 442 -2.13 14.17 30.74
C THR A 442 -1.47 15.51 30.43
N VAL A 443 -2.09 16.32 29.57
CA VAL A 443 -1.57 17.63 29.15
C VAL A 443 -1.41 18.59 30.34
N LEU A 444 -0.31 19.35 30.37
CA LEU A 444 -0.05 20.40 31.37
C LEU A 444 -1.15 21.47 31.44
N GLY A 445 -1.74 21.81 30.29
CA GLY A 445 -2.68 22.91 30.15
C GLY A 445 -2.01 24.29 30.21
N PRO A 446 -2.74 25.36 29.86
CA PRO A 446 -2.14 26.66 29.54
C PRO A 446 -1.86 27.55 30.77
N PHE A 447 -2.13 27.08 31.99
CA PHE A 447 -2.14 27.93 33.20
C PHE A 447 -1.07 27.60 34.24
N HIS A 448 -0.10 26.74 33.92
CA HIS A 448 1.13 26.59 34.72
C HIS A 448 2.17 27.66 34.31
N MET A 449 1.80 28.92 34.45
CA MET A 449 2.60 30.07 33.98
C MET A 449 3.35 30.79 35.11
N THR A 450 3.17 30.34 36.35
CA THR A 450 3.72 30.96 37.56
C THR A 450 4.22 29.89 38.52
N GLU A 451 5.36 30.15 39.16
CA GLU A 451 5.91 29.25 40.19
C GLU A 451 4.93 29.11 41.37
N SER A 452 4.61 27.88 41.74
CA SER A 452 3.72 27.59 42.86
C SER A 452 4.40 27.92 44.20
N PRO A 453 3.70 28.61 45.13
CA PRO A 453 4.26 28.91 46.44
C PRO A 453 4.50 27.63 47.24
N ARG A 454 5.63 27.54 47.94
CA ARG A 454 5.90 26.43 48.86
C ARG A 454 4.95 26.49 50.05
N ARG A 455 4.30 25.36 50.36
CA ARG A 455 3.30 25.25 51.43
C ARG A 455 3.57 24.00 52.29
N ALA A 456 3.18 24.06 53.57
CA ALA A 456 3.28 22.90 54.47
C ALA A 456 2.08 21.96 54.25
N LEU A 457 2.24 20.67 54.55
CA LEU A 457 1.15 19.71 54.46
C LEU A 457 -0.06 20.18 55.29
N GLY A 458 -1.21 20.27 54.63
CA GLY A 458 -2.45 20.77 55.18
C GLY A 458 -2.69 22.27 55.07
N ASP A 459 -1.75 23.05 54.55
CA ASP A 459 -2.02 24.45 54.21
C ASP A 459 -3.14 24.57 53.17
N SER A 460 -3.80 25.73 53.17
CA SER A 460 -4.79 26.05 52.15
C SER A 460 -4.09 26.54 50.90
N ILE A 461 -4.49 26.04 49.73
CA ILE A 461 -4.15 26.66 48.44
C ILE A 461 -5.16 27.73 48.04
N SER A 462 -6.32 27.83 48.70
CA SER A 462 -7.27 28.95 48.53
C SER A 462 -6.99 30.03 49.57
N GLU A 463 -6.58 31.22 49.13
CA GLU A 463 -6.29 32.40 49.96
C GLU A 463 -7.47 33.37 50.06
N VAL A 464 -8.46 33.24 49.15
CA VAL A 464 -9.66 34.08 49.12
C VAL A 464 -10.78 33.61 50.06
N GLY A 465 -10.59 32.49 50.76
CA GLY A 465 -11.53 31.93 51.74
C GLY A 465 -11.98 30.51 51.40
N LEU A 466 -12.65 29.86 52.37
CA LEU A 466 -13.14 28.48 52.29
C LEU A 466 -14.61 28.40 52.73
N ASP A 467 -15.51 29.05 52.00
CA ASP A 467 -16.95 29.02 52.31
C ASP A 467 -17.53 27.61 52.14
N ARG A 468 -17.04 26.86 51.13
CA ARG A 468 -17.32 25.44 50.92
C ARG A 468 -15.99 24.67 50.85
N PRO A 469 -15.41 24.32 52.01
CA PRO A 469 -14.09 23.71 52.07
C PRO A 469 -14.08 22.34 51.39
N ALA A 470 -12.96 22.06 50.73
CA ALA A 470 -12.56 20.76 50.24
C ALA A 470 -11.19 20.38 50.80
N VAL A 471 -10.98 19.09 50.99
CA VAL A 471 -9.69 18.52 51.38
C VAL A 471 -9.29 17.49 50.34
N VAL A 472 -8.11 17.66 49.76
CA VAL A 472 -7.51 16.66 48.87
C VAL A 472 -6.40 15.97 49.65
N THR A 473 -6.48 14.64 49.74
CA THR A 473 -5.46 13.80 50.38
C THR A 473 -4.88 12.84 49.37
N GLY A 474 -3.61 12.52 49.44
CA GLY A 474 -2.98 11.56 48.53
C GLY A 474 -1.77 10.89 49.14
N VAL A 475 -1.25 9.91 48.41
CA VAL A 475 0.00 9.22 48.71
C VAL A 475 0.75 9.02 47.40
N VAL A 476 2.04 9.31 47.41
CA VAL A 476 2.96 9.03 46.30
C VAL A 476 3.62 7.69 46.59
N VAL A 477 3.46 6.75 45.67
CA VAL A 477 4.02 5.40 45.76
C VAL A 477 4.73 5.02 44.46
N ASP A 478 5.56 3.98 44.50
CA ASP A 478 6.06 3.33 43.30
C ASP A 478 5.10 2.24 42.78
N LEU A 479 5.48 1.55 41.70
CA LEU A 479 4.68 0.49 41.09
C LEU A 479 4.46 -0.73 41.99
N GLU A 480 5.27 -0.91 43.04
CA GLU A 480 5.07 -1.95 44.06
C GLU A 480 4.22 -1.48 45.25
N GLY A 481 3.74 -0.23 45.22
CA GLY A 481 2.95 0.38 46.29
C GLY A 481 3.79 0.82 47.49
N ARG A 482 5.11 0.94 47.35
CA ARG A 482 5.98 1.44 48.42
C ARG A 482 5.95 2.97 48.43
N PRO A 483 5.83 3.63 49.59
CA PRO A 483 5.87 5.08 49.68
C PRO A 483 7.12 5.72 49.07
N VAL A 484 6.95 6.86 48.40
CA VAL A 484 8.04 7.69 47.86
C VAL A 484 8.14 8.97 48.71
N PRO A 485 8.92 8.94 49.82
CA PRO A 485 9.06 10.09 50.69
C PRO A 485 9.85 11.21 50.02
N GLY A 486 9.50 12.46 50.33
CA GLY A 486 10.20 13.63 49.78
C GLY A 486 9.82 14.01 48.35
N ALA A 487 8.88 13.29 47.71
CA ALA A 487 8.35 13.67 46.40
C ALA A 487 7.79 15.10 46.43
N ALA A 488 8.15 15.90 45.43
CA ALA A 488 7.59 17.22 45.21
C ALA A 488 6.23 17.08 44.53
N VAL A 489 5.20 17.71 45.10
CA VAL A 489 3.83 17.70 44.58
C VAL A 489 3.40 19.13 44.32
N ASP A 490 3.51 19.56 43.06
CA ASP A 490 3.02 20.85 42.58
C ASP A 490 1.55 20.72 42.20
N VAL A 491 0.67 21.51 42.80
CA VAL A 491 -0.76 21.52 42.48
C VAL A 491 -1.23 22.89 42.07
N TRP A 492 -2.12 22.94 41.09
CA TRP A 492 -2.86 24.16 40.74
C TRP A 492 -4.28 23.85 40.29
N GLN A 493 -5.21 24.76 40.59
CA GLN A 493 -6.61 24.66 40.17
C GLN A 493 -7.23 26.05 40.01
N CYS A 494 -8.38 26.09 39.33
CA CYS A 494 -9.25 27.26 39.35
C CYS A 494 -10.05 27.33 40.67
N ASP A 495 -10.65 28.50 40.92
CA ASP A 495 -11.58 28.71 42.03
C ASP A 495 -12.99 28.17 41.74
N GLU A 496 -13.93 28.43 42.66
CA GLU A 496 -15.34 27.99 42.56
C GLU A 496 -16.11 28.65 41.41
N ASP A 497 -15.57 29.71 40.82
CA ASP A 497 -16.16 30.40 39.66
C ASP A 497 -15.49 29.97 38.34
N GLY A 498 -14.45 29.12 38.39
CA GLY A 498 -13.75 28.64 37.20
C GLY A 498 -12.64 29.57 36.71
N PHE A 499 -12.03 30.37 37.58
CA PHE A 499 -10.91 31.24 37.21
C PHE A 499 -9.62 30.89 37.94
N TYR A 500 -8.51 30.84 37.21
CA TYR A 500 -7.15 30.85 37.78
C TYR A 500 -6.75 32.26 38.23
N ASP A 501 -5.80 32.34 39.16
CA ASP A 501 -5.23 33.59 39.68
C ASP A 501 -4.78 34.55 38.57
N VAL A 502 -4.07 34.04 37.56
CA VAL A 502 -3.57 34.80 36.41
C VAL A 502 -4.67 35.42 35.55
N GLN A 503 -5.91 34.90 35.61
CA GLN A 503 -7.04 35.41 34.82
C GLN A 503 -7.78 36.55 35.52
N ARG A 504 -7.67 36.67 36.85
CA ARG A 504 -8.31 37.71 37.66
C ARG A 504 -7.34 38.30 38.69
N PRO A 505 -6.23 38.94 38.28
CA PRO A 505 -5.19 39.43 39.20
C PRO A 505 -5.69 40.52 40.17
N ASP A 506 -6.78 41.22 39.83
CA ASP A 506 -7.41 42.23 40.70
C ASP A 506 -8.33 41.61 41.78
N VAL A 507 -8.68 40.32 41.66
CA VAL A 507 -9.64 39.61 42.52
C VAL A 507 -8.97 38.49 43.30
N GLN A 508 -8.07 37.76 42.65
CA GLN A 508 -7.32 36.66 43.26
C GLN A 508 -5.85 37.09 43.46
N PRO A 509 -5.27 36.88 44.66
CA PRO A 509 -3.85 37.13 44.85
C PRO A 509 -3.02 36.15 44.00
N ALA A 510 -1.84 36.60 43.57
CA ALA A 510 -0.90 35.75 42.84
C ALA A 510 -0.52 34.52 43.70
N GLY A 511 -0.59 33.32 43.12
CA GLY A 511 -0.37 32.07 43.84
C GLY A 511 -1.63 31.48 44.50
N ASN A 512 -2.80 32.11 44.35
CA ASN A 512 -4.08 31.52 44.76
C ASN A 512 -4.42 30.30 43.90
N GLY A 513 -4.97 29.27 44.53
CA GLY A 513 -5.25 27.99 43.89
C GLY A 513 -4.00 27.17 43.58
N ARG A 514 -2.81 27.57 44.07
CA ARG A 514 -1.51 26.92 43.78
C ARG A 514 -0.77 26.52 45.05
N GLY A 515 0.02 25.45 44.99
CA GLY A 515 0.89 25.05 46.09
C GLY A 515 1.92 24.00 45.69
N MET A 516 3.15 24.18 46.15
CA MET A 516 4.22 23.18 46.07
C MET A 516 4.39 22.54 47.44
N PHE A 517 4.12 21.23 47.52
CA PHE A 517 4.20 20.43 48.73
C PHE A 517 5.33 19.39 48.64
N THR A 518 5.75 18.88 49.80
CA THR A 518 6.69 17.75 49.88
C THR A 518 6.00 16.61 50.62
N ALA A 519 5.95 15.43 50.00
CA ALA A 519 5.37 14.23 50.60
C ALA A 519 6.15 13.81 51.86
N ASP A 520 5.43 13.35 52.89
CA ASP A 520 6.03 12.92 54.17
C ASP A 520 6.73 11.54 54.09
N GLU A 521 7.18 11.02 55.23
CA GLU A 521 7.87 9.72 55.35
C GLU A 521 7.01 8.53 54.88
N GLU A 522 5.69 8.68 54.92
CA GLU A 522 4.72 7.70 54.41
C GLU A 522 4.30 8.01 52.98
N GLY A 523 4.97 8.95 52.29
CA GLY A 523 4.65 9.40 50.94
C GLY A 523 3.37 10.23 50.88
N ALA A 524 2.78 10.60 52.02
CA ALA A 524 1.48 11.25 52.05
C ALA A 524 1.59 12.75 51.77
N PHE A 525 0.59 13.28 51.07
CA PHE A 525 0.38 14.71 50.89
C PHE A 525 -1.09 15.07 51.10
N TRP A 526 -1.35 16.29 51.56
CA TRP A 526 -2.71 16.80 51.63
C TRP A 526 -2.73 18.32 51.73
N PHE A 527 -3.83 18.91 51.29
CA PHE A 527 -4.05 20.35 51.34
C PHE A 527 -5.54 20.68 51.44
N ARG A 528 -5.83 21.89 51.93
CA ARG A 528 -7.19 22.46 51.94
C ARG A 528 -7.38 23.31 50.70
N THR A 529 -8.59 23.27 50.14
CA THR A 529 -8.94 24.00 48.92
C THR A 529 -10.46 24.17 48.83
N VAL A 530 -10.96 24.60 47.70
CA VAL A 530 -12.37 24.54 47.29
C VAL A 530 -12.54 23.47 46.20
N VAL A 531 -13.75 22.96 46.00
CA VAL A 531 -14.01 22.13 44.81
C VAL A 531 -13.88 23.03 43.57
N PRO A 532 -12.96 22.75 42.63
CA PRO A 532 -12.81 23.57 41.43
C PRO A 532 -14.10 23.52 40.60
N SER A 533 -14.39 24.60 39.89
CA SER A 533 -15.47 24.59 38.90
C SER A 533 -14.99 24.08 37.53
N HIS A 534 -15.94 23.71 36.68
CA HIS A 534 -15.66 23.58 35.25
C HIS A 534 -15.48 24.98 34.66
N TYR A 535 -14.64 25.12 33.64
CA TYR A 535 -14.34 26.43 33.06
C TYR A 535 -14.14 26.35 31.55
N PRO A 536 -14.46 27.42 30.80
CA PRO A 536 -14.17 27.48 29.37
C PRO A 536 -12.69 27.78 29.14
N ILE A 537 -12.07 27.11 28.16
CA ILE A 537 -10.81 27.58 27.58
C ILE A 537 -11.01 28.95 26.88
N PRO A 538 -9.94 29.74 26.63
CA PRO A 538 -10.07 31.03 25.95
C PRO A 538 -10.79 30.91 24.59
N THR A 539 -11.84 31.71 24.39
CA THR A 539 -12.69 31.68 23.16
C THR A 539 -12.69 32.97 22.35
N ASP A 540 -12.00 34.00 22.81
CA ASP A 540 -11.85 35.31 22.15
C ASP A 540 -10.77 35.31 21.05
N GLY A 541 -10.23 34.13 20.71
CA GLY A 541 -9.20 33.93 19.69
C GLY A 541 -9.68 33.10 18.49
N PRO A 542 -8.79 32.83 17.53
CA PRO A 542 -9.08 31.95 16.40
C PRO A 542 -9.54 30.55 16.82
N VAL A 543 -8.99 29.97 17.90
CA VAL A 543 -9.43 28.66 18.38
C VAL A 543 -10.90 28.70 18.82
N GLY A 544 -11.32 29.77 19.49
CA GLY A 544 -12.74 29.97 19.82
C GLY A 544 -13.64 30.05 18.59
N ARG A 545 -13.19 30.71 17.51
CA ARG A 545 -13.91 30.72 16.23
C ARG A 545 -13.99 29.33 15.60
N LEU A 546 -12.91 28.54 15.67
CA LEU A 546 -12.90 27.15 15.19
C LEU A 546 -13.91 26.30 15.96
N LEU A 547 -13.92 26.38 17.30
CA LEU A 547 -14.87 25.67 18.14
C LEU A 547 -16.31 26.06 17.77
N ALA A 548 -16.60 27.35 17.66
CA ALA A 548 -17.91 27.85 17.26
C ALA A 548 -18.33 27.34 15.85
N ALA A 549 -17.42 27.35 14.88
CA ALA A 549 -17.66 26.84 13.53
C ALA A 549 -17.91 25.31 13.50
N SER A 550 -17.36 24.58 14.48
CA SER A 550 -17.54 23.12 14.64
C SER A 550 -18.65 22.74 15.64
N GLU A 551 -19.42 23.71 16.13
CA GLU A 551 -20.46 23.51 17.17
C GLU A 551 -19.94 22.83 18.45
N ARG A 552 -18.66 23.03 18.78
CA ARG A 552 -18.03 22.48 19.98
C ARG A 552 -18.04 23.47 21.14
N HIS A 553 -18.30 22.98 22.35
CA HIS A 553 -18.20 23.81 23.55
C HIS A 553 -16.74 23.97 24.02
N PRO A 554 -16.41 25.07 24.72
CA PRO A 554 -15.05 25.33 25.21
C PRO A 554 -14.77 24.77 26.60
N TYR A 555 -15.75 24.15 27.26
CA TYR A 555 -15.61 23.76 28.66
C TYR A 555 -14.69 22.56 28.90
N ARG A 556 -13.86 22.70 29.93
CA ARG A 556 -13.15 21.62 30.59
C ARG A 556 -13.90 21.24 31.87
N PRO A 557 -14.03 19.94 32.20
CA PRO A 557 -14.60 19.52 33.47
C PRO A 557 -13.76 20.02 34.64
N ALA A 558 -14.32 20.11 35.84
CA ALA A 558 -13.58 20.48 37.05
C ALA A 558 -12.43 19.51 37.33
N HIS A 559 -11.23 20.04 37.55
CA HIS A 559 -10.03 19.28 37.83
C HIS A 559 -9.04 20.04 38.72
N VAL A 560 -8.17 19.28 39.36
CA VAL A 560 -6.94 19.76 40.00
C VAL A 560 -5.76 19.24 39.18
N HIS A 561 -4.83 20.10 38.84
CA HIS A 561 -3.59 19.70 38.18
C HIS A 561 -2.55 19.25 39.20
N LEU A 562 -1.71 18.30 38.82
CA LEU A 562 -0.58 17.83 39.60
C LEU A 562 0.66 17.66 38.72
N ILE A 563 1.81 18.18 39.15
CA ILE A 563 3.13 17.69 38.73
C ILE A 563 3.75 17.01 39.94
N VAL A 564 4.15 15.75 39.78
CA VAL A 564 4.81 14.98 40.83
C VAL A 564 6.20 14.59 40.35
N ASP A 565 7.20 14.99 41.12
CA ASP A 565 8.62 14.82 40.80
C ASP A 565 9.36 14.22 42.00
N ALA A 566 10.21 13.23 41.76
CA ALA A 566 10.99 12.57 42.80
C ALA A 566 12.29 12.00 42.20
N ASP A 567 13.38 12.08 42.96
CA ASP A 567 14.68 11.54 42.54
C ASP A 567 14.57 10.05 42.19
N GLY A 568 15.02 9.69 40.98
CA GLY A 568 14.99 8.30 40.48
C GLY A 568 13.66 7.87 39.86
N PHE A 569 12.71 8.79 39.68
CA PHE A 569 11.43 8.54 39.03
C PHE A 569 11.23 9.46 37.83
N GLU A 570 10.42 9.00 36.88
CA GLU A 570 9.96 9.84 35.77
C GLU A 570 9.00 10.92 36.30
N PRO A 571 9.19 12.20 35.95
CA PRO A 571 8.27 13.26 36.34
C PRO A 571 6.87 13.02 35.76
N LEU A 572 5.84 13.11 36.59
CA LEU A 572 4.46 12.89 36.19
C LEU A 572 3.69 14.20 36.13
N THR A 573 3.17 14.56 34.96
CA THR A 573 2.12 15.60 34.82
C THR A 573 0.76 14.91 34.68
N THR A 574 -0.16 15.15 35.62
CA THR A 574 -1.48 14.52 35.65
C THR A 574 -2.58 15.47 36.12
N HIS A 575 -3.84 15.03 36.03
CA HIS A 575 -5.01 15.70 36.55
C HIS A 575 -5.80 14.77 37.48
N LEU A 576 -6.47 15.37 38.46
CA LEU A 576 -7.52 14.74 39.24
C LEU A 576 -8.85 15.38 38.83
N PHE A 577 -9.72 14.63 38.17
CA PHE A 577 -11.03 15.12 37.71
C PHE A 577 -12.13 14.86 38.75
N VAL A 578 -13.06 15.80 38.88
CA VAL A 578 -14.19 15.72 39.81
C VAL A 578 -15.32 14.87 39.18
N ALA A 579 -15.70 13.76 39.81
CA ALA A 579 -16.63 12.77 39.24
C ALA A 579 -18.05 13.26 38.93
N ASP A 580 -18.55 14.27 39.67
CA ASP A 580 -19.86 14.90 39.44
C ASP A 580 -19.77 16.16 38.56
N SER A 581 -18.61 16.42 37.93
CA SER A 581 -18.45 17.55 37.02
C SER A 581 -19.22 17.34 35.71
N PRO A 582 -19.89 18.39 35.19
CA PRO A 582 -20.24 18.45 33.77
C PRO A 582 -19.01 18.28 32.86
N TYR A 583 -19.22 17.83 31.62
CA TYR A 583 -18.22 17.75 30.55
C TYR A 583 -17.13 16.67 30.69
N LEU A 584 -17.29 15.67 31.56
CA LEU A 584 -16.34 14.56 31.67
C LEU A 584 -16.23 13.72 30.38
N ASP A 585 -17.33 13.58 29.65
CA ASP A 585 -17.42 12.81 28.38
C ASP A 585 -17.10 13.66 27.14
N SER A 586 -16.85 14.95 27.33
CA SER A 586 -16.84 15.94 26.25
C SER A 586 -15.81 17.05 26.47
N ASP A 587 -14.77 16.80 27.28
CA ASP A 587 -13.70 17.76 27.56
C ASP A 587 -13.13 18.36 26.26
N ALA A 588 -13.10 19.70 26.19
CA ALA A 588 -12.69 20.43 25.00
C ALA A 588 -11.27 20.09 24.52
N VAL A 589 -10.42 19.55 25.40
CA VAL A 589 -9.02 19.20 25.13
C VAL A 589 -8.72 17.71 25.32
N PHE A 590 -9.76 16.87 25.50
CA PHE A 590 -9.65 15.41 25.57
C PHE A 590 -8.73 14.85 26.68
N ALA A 591 -8.58 15.58 27.80
CA ALA A 591 -7.65 15.22 28.87
C ALA A 591 -8.21 14.19 29.86
N VAL A 592 -9.52 13.93 29.83
CA VAL A 592 -10.19 13.03 30.78
C VAL A 592 -9.84 11.58 30.50
N LYS A 593 -9.32 10.91 31.53
CA LYS A 593 -9.09 9.48 31.57
C LYS A 593 -9.89 8.87 32.74
N PRO A 594 -10.58 7.73 32.56
CA PRO A 594 -11.42 7.16 33.63
C PRO A 594 -10.66 6.92 34.94
N SER A 595 -9.38 6.51 34.86
CA SER A 595 -8.52 6.26 36.03
C SER A 595 -8.20 7.52 36.84
N LEU A 596 -8.41 8.72 36.27
CA LEU A 596 -8.11 10.02 36.88
C LEU A 596 -9.35 10.70 37.49
N VAL A 597 -10.54 10.09 37.33
CA VAL A 597 -11.79 10.62 37.88
C VAL A 597 -11.94 10.19 39.35
N ARG A 598 -12.19 11.15 40.25
CA ARG A 598 -12.33 10.91 41.69
C ARG A 598 -13.61 11.52 42.23
N GLU A 599 -14.25 10.78 43.14
CA GLU A 599 -15.38 11.29 43.91
C GLU A 599 -14.87 12.30 44.95
N PHE A 600 -15.49 13.47 44.98
CA PHE A 600 -15.38 14.40 46.09
C PHE A 600 -16.52 14.10 47.05
N ALA A 601 -16.33 13.20 48.01
CA ALA A 601 -17.38 12.79 48.94
C ALA A 601 -17.73 13.91 49.94
N VAL A 602 -19.01 14.00 50.33
CA VAL A 602 -19.44 14.91 51.42
C VAL A 602 -19.13 14.27 52.76
N VAL A 603 -18.44 15.00 53.64
CA VAL A 603 -18.07 14.56 54.99
C VAL A 603 -18.75 15.42 56.05
N GLU A 604 -19.49 14.76 56.94
CA GLU A 604 -20.19 15.38 58.07
C GLU A 604 -19.58 15.01 59.44
N ASP A 605 -18.53 14.18 59.45
CA ASP A 605 -17.85 13.76 60.68
C ASP A 605 -17.04 14.94 61.28
N ARG A 606 -17.43 15.36 62.48
CA ARG A 606 -16.76 16.44 63.22
C ARG A 606 -15.34 16.09 63.65
N ALA A 607 -15.04 14.82 63.92
CA ALA A 607 -13.70 14.38 64.28
C ALA A 607 -12.76 14.48 63.07
N GLU A 608 -13.26 14.14 61.89
CA GLU A 608 -12.50 14.25 60.64
C GLU A 608 -12.32 15.72 60.22
N ALA A 609 -13.37 16.54 60.34
CA ALA A 609 -13.27 17.97 60.09
C ALA A 609 -12.27 18.65 61.04
N ALA A 610 -12.25 18.25 62.32
CA ALA A 610 -11.25 18.73 63.29
C ALA A 610 -9.83 18.28 62.92
N ARG A 611 -9.64 17.07 62.39
CA ARG A 611 -8.33 16.56 61.92
C ARG A 611 -7.76 17.44 60.80
N TYR A 612 -8.59 17.88 59.86
CA TYR A 612 -8.15 18.70 58.73
C TYR A 612 -8.27 20.20 58.97
N GLY A 613 -8.77 20.64 60.13
CA GLY A 613 -8.93 22.06 60.44
C GLY A 613 -9.94 22.77 59.55
N VAL A 614 -11.07 22.11 59.25
CA VAL A 614 -12.20 22.62 58.45
C VAL A 614 -13.53 22.47 59.21
N GLY A 615 -14.60 23.13 58.74
CA GLY A 615 -15.95 22.98 59.27
C GLY A 615 -16.72 21.82 58.62
N VAL A 616 -17.84 21.40 59.22
CA VAL A 616 -18.78 20.46 58.58
C VAL A 616 -19.99 21.22 58.00
N PRO A 617 -20.53 20.80 56.84
CA PRO A 617 -19.99 19.76 55.94
C PRO A 617 -18.79 20.27 55.12
N PHE A 618 -17.91 19.36 54.69
CA PHE A 618 -16.84 19.65 53.71
C PHE A 618 -16.76 18.55 52.64
N ARG A 619 -16.07 18.80 51.53
CA ARG A 619 -15.85 17.81 50.45
C ARG A 619 -14.47 17.17 50.59
N ARG A 620 -14.33 15.87 50.30
CA ARG A 620 -13.03 15.17 50.37
C ARG A 620 -12.79 14.32 49.14
N ALA A 621 -11.59 14.42 48.57
CA ALA A 621 -11.11 13.52 47.53
C ALA A 621 -9.80 12.84 47.98
N HIS A 622 -9.61 11.59 47.56
CA HIS A 622 -8.35 10.87 47.73
C HIS A 622 -7.74 10.50 46.39
N PHE A 623 -6.42 10.69 46.24
CA PHE A 623 -5.69 10.39 45.01
C PHE A 623 -4.33 9.77 45.31
N GLU A 624 -4.22 8.47 45.04
CA GLU A 624 -2.95 7.77 45.01
C GLU A 624 -2.23 8.07 43.68
N VAL A 625 -0.96 8.43 43.77
CA VAL A 625 -0.09 8.72 42.62
C VAL A 625 1.00 7.66 42.59
N GLN A 626 1.06 6.90 41.49
CA GLN A 626 2.06 5.87 41.25
C GLN A 626 3.09 6.40 40.25
N LEU A 627 4.35 6.51 40.69
CA LEU A 627 5.47 6.93 39.86
C LEU A 627 6.21 5.73 39.26
N VAL A 628 6.71 5.92 38.04
CA VAL A 628 7.54 4.95 37.33
C VAL A 628 9.02 5.29 37.58
N ALA A 629 9.83 4.28 37.91
CA ALA A 629 11.26 4.49 38.10
C ALA A 629 11.92 4.90 36.77
N GLN A 630 12.79 5.90 36.81
CA GLN A 630 13.54 6.34 35.64
C GLN A 630 14.48 5.21 35.19
N GLN A 631 14.39 4.79 33.93
CA GLN A 631 15.35 3.84 33.39
C GLN A 631 16.69 4.54 33.16
N ASP A 632 17.78 4.00 33.71
CA ASP A 632 19.13 4.44 33.36
C ASP A 632 19.29 4.25 31.84
N GLU A 633 19.44 5.34 31.09
CA GLU A 633 19.90 5.28 29.70
C GLU A 633 21.31 4.67 29.69
N GLU A 634 21.40 3.33 29.59
CA GLU A 634 22.62 2.68 29.16
C GLU A 634 22.93 3.20 27.75
N THR A 635 23.85 4.18 27.70
CA THR A 635 24.56 4.64 26.50
C THR A 635 24.73 3.51 25.50
N THR A 636 23.94 3.53 24.43
CA THR A 636 24.14 2.66 23.26
C THR A 636 24.48 3.48 22.04
#